data_AF-A0AAW0MRT5-F1
#
_entry.id   AF-A0AAW0MRT5-F1
#
_cell.length_a   1.000
_cell.length_b   1.000
_cell.length_c   1.000
_cell.angle_alpha   90.00
_cell.angle_beta   90.00
_cell.angle_gamma   90.00
#
_symmetry.space_group_name_H-M   'P 1'
#
loop_
_entity.id
_entity.type
_entity.pdbx_description
1 polymer ?
#
loop_
_entity_poly.entity_id
_entity_poly.type
_entity_poly.pdbx_seq_one_letter_code
_entity_poly.pdbx_strand_id
1 'polypeptide(L)'
;MRSDRSKDPPLNFREAPPEDQREPGPKEQLDAIFRRLEKDVLTFVKEQLQRLHRLLASDYPECSESEEEEQSSREVLNITLDFLRRMDQEQLAQRLQHKTAVGVCKDKLKSHLQQRFSRVFEGVAKAGDSAPLNQIHTELYITEGGASEVNQEHEVRLMESASRRAAAPEKTITCEDIFKARPHSPEPIRAVLTKGVAGVGKTVLTQKFSLDWAEGRANQELQLLFPFTFRELNVLRDTQFSLVELLQHFFSPSKALCSFQQLQVLFIFDGLDECRLPLDFSRTRVLTDPTESVSVDVLLVNLIRGSLLPSALLWITTRPAAANQIPEWCVSMVTEVRGFTDLQKELYFRKRFTDDTIISHIKSIRSLYIMSHIPVFCWILSTVIQKLLEQTEKPELPQTLTQMYVHFLVVQAKVQNIKYQQGSGADLHWTPETREMVLSLGKLAFEQLQKGNLIFYESDLSECGLDAAAASVYSGVFTQVFREEPGLYQDKVYCFIHLSLQEFLAALHVHQTFFSSGQNLLSPPHSSESPESEAAFYCSAVDQALQSPNGHLDLFLRFLLGLSLPTNQMLLQGLLTQTGSSSGTNQKTVEYIKEKLNEKGLSAERSLNLLHCLNELNDHSLVKEIQMYMSLRLFSELKSPAQWSAVSFLLLSSDSDLEEFDLRKYGASETALLGLLPVVKASTKALLCACGLSPHCCGPLASVLSSSSLTHLDLSHNDLQDSGVELLCDGLKSAPCRLETLSLSLCGLSPHCCGPLASVLSSSSLTHLDLSHNNLQDSGVELLLDPAGEQWMVPGLRKYSCEFSLDPNTAHRKLKLSEDKRTVTRVREKQQDTDLSFSSSRLSGRVSVLLDSEAGSLSFYDVGSDGKLSHIHTSSCSFTEPLFPGFRLWDEGRFVSVVDLRRALPAGPL
;
A
#
# COMPACT_ATOMS: atom_id res chain seq x y z
N MET A 1 -67.36 -25.06 34.89
CA MET A 1 -68.50 -25.99 35.04
C MET A 1 -68.09 -27.14 35.95
N ARG A 2 -69.05 -27.82 36.61
CA ARG A 2 -68.81 -28.87 37.63
C ARG A 2 -68.82 -30.29 37.05
N SER A 3 -68.01 -31.18 37.63
CA SER A 3 -68.35 -32.53 38.16
C SER A 3 -67.03 -33.17 38.63
N ASP A 4 -66.77 -33.58 39.87
CA ASP A 4 -67.54 -33.98 41.07
C ASP A 4 -68.02 -35.44 41.10
N ARG A 5 -67.33 -36.26 41.92
CA ARG A 5 -67.68 -37.60 42.48
C ARG A 5 -67.55 -38.80 41.51
N SER A 6 -67.21 -40.04 41.93
CA SER A 6 -67.02 -40.70 43.25
C SER A 6 -65.95 -41.85 43.13
N LYS A 7 -65.52 -42.65 44.12
CA LYS A 7 -66.02 -43.03 45.48
C LYS A 7 -64.89 -43.72 46.31
N ASP A 8 -65.06 -43.77 47.63
CA ASP A 8 -64.28 -44.55 48.63
C ASP A 8 -64.83 -46.01 48.79
N PRO A 9 -64.48 -46.88 49.80
CA PRO A 9 -63.54 -46.82 50.96
C PRO A 9 -62.78 -48.18 51.21
N PRO A 10 -62.48 -48.68 52.46
CA PRO A 10 -61.77 -48.13 53.63
C PRO A 10 -60.56 -48.98 54.15
N LEU A 11 -59.80 -48.36 55.08
CA LEU A 11 -59.01 -48.90 56.22
C LEU A 11 -58.94 -50.41 56.52
N ASN A 12 -57.73 -50.89 56.91
CA ASN A 12 -57.59 -51.73 58.11
C ASN A 12 -56.20 -51.61 58.80
N PHE A 13 -56.13 -52.01 60.07
CA PHE A 13 -55.03 -51.70 61.02
C PHE A 13 -53.92 -52.77 61.12
N ARG A 14 -52.73 -52.30 61.56
CA ARG A 14 -51.66 -52.99 62.33
C ARG A 14 -50.94 -54.18 61.68
N GLU A 15 -49.62 -54.01 61.56
CA GLU A 15 -48.63 -54.89 62.19
C GLU A 15 -47.42 -54.05 62.64
N ALA A 16 -46.73 -54.47 63.71
CA ALA A 16 -45.56 -53.74 64.22
C ALA A 16 -44.27 -54.26 63.57
N PRO A 17 -43.33 -53.40 63.14
CA PRO A 17 -42.02 -53.84 62.69
C PRO A 17 -41.15 -54.30 63.89
N PRO A 18 -40.26 -55.28 63.71
CA PRO A 18 -39.49 -55.85 64.81
C PRO A 18 -38.28 -55.00 65.22
N GLU A 19 -37.86 -55.19 66.47
CA GLU A 19 -36.56 -54.74 66.97
C GLU A 19 -35.43 -55.52 66.28
N ASP A 20 -34.65 -54.87 65.40
CA ASP A 20 -33.16 -54.85 65.41
C ASP A 20 -32.65 -53.87 64.34
N GLN A 21 -32.63 -52.56 64.64
CA GLN A 21 -31.81 -51.61 63.91
C GLN A 21 -30.62 -51.22 64.78
N ARG A 22 -29.54 -51.98 64.67
CA ARG A 22 -28.24 -51.56 65.18
C ARG A 22 -27.84 -50.29 64.44
N GLU A 23 -27.62 -49.20 65.17
CA GLU A 23 -26.82 -48.11 64.63
C GLU A 23 -25.46 -48.70 64.21
N PRO A 24 -25.00 -48.48 62.97
CA PRO A 24 -23.75 -49.05 62.52
C PRO A 24 -22.64 -48.52 63.43
N GLY A 25 -21.87 -49.44 64.00
CA GLY A 25 -20.81 -49.07 64.94
C GLY A 25 -19.81 -48.13 64.27
N PRO A 26 -19.02 -47.34 65.02
CA PRO A 26 -18.07 -46.38 64.42
C PRO A 26 -17.10 -47.01 63.42
N LYS A 27 -16.86 -48.33 63.52
CA LYS A 27 -16.08 -49.13 62.57
C LYS A 27 -16.82 -49.42 61.25
N GLU A 28 -18.13 -49.71 61.30
CA GLU A 28 -18.94 -49.95 60.09
C GLU A 28 -19.23 -48.65 59.33
N GLN A 29 -19.36 -47.52 60.04
CA GLN A 29 -19.36 -46.19 59.42
C GLN A 29 -18.01 -45.88 58.77
N LEU A 30 -16.88 -46.18 59.43
CA LEU A 30 -15.54 -46.04 58.84
C LEU A 30 -15.40 -46.87 57.55
N ASP A 31 -15.81 -48.14 57.58
CA ASP A 31 -15.75 -49.05 56.42
C ASP A 31 -16.68 -48.60 55.28
N ALA A 32 -17.79 -47.90 55.58
CA ALA A 32 -18.64 -47.28 54.57
C ALA A 32 -18.01 -46.01 53.96
N ILE A 33 -17.38 -45.18 54.79
CA ILE A 33 -16.66 -43.96 54.35
C ILE A 33 -15.47 -44.34 53.47
N PHE A 34 -14.64 -45.32 53.88
CA PHE A 34 -13.49 -45.75 53.10
C PHE A 34 -13.88 -46.37 51.75
N ARG A 35 -14.95 -47.17 51.68
CA ARG A 35 -15.45 -47.69 50.40
C ARG A 35 -15.99 -46.60 49.47
N ARG A 36 -16.55 -45.52 50.02
CA ARG A 36 -16.94 -44.34 49.23
C ARG A 36 -15.70 -43.57 48.75
N LEU A 37 -14.75 -43.29 49.64
CA LEU A 37 -13.50 -42.60 49.32
C LEU A 37 -12.70 -43.35 48.25
N GLU A 38 -12.57 -44.68 48.38
CA GLU A 38 -11.93 -45.54 47.39
C GLU A 38 -12.59 -45.41 46.01
N LYS A 39 -13.93 -45.46 45.96
CA LYS A 39 -14.68 -45.29 44.71
C LYS A 39 -14.46 -43.90 44.10
N ASP A 40 -14.56 -42.85 44.90
CA ASP A 40 -14.45 -41.46 44.44
C ASP A 40 -13.01 -41.17 43.95
N VAL A 41 -11.98 -41.67 44.65
CA VAL A 41 -10.56 -41.60 44.23
C VAL A 41 -10.30 -42.42 42.95
N LEU A 42 -10.83 -43.64 42.84
CA LEU A 42 -10.68 -44.46 41.63
C LEU A 42 -11.34 -43.81 40.41
N THR A 43 -12.48 -43.15 40.58
CA THR A 43 -13.14 -42.39 39.51
C THR A 43 -12.26 -41.21 39.07
N PHE A 44 -11.81 -40.37 40.00
CA PHE A 44 -10.93 -39.23 39.71
C PHE A 44 -9.63 -39.66 39.00
N VAL A 45 -8.91 -40.66 39.54
CA VAL A 45 -7.66 -41.15 38.93
C VAL A 45 -7.91 -41.73 37.54
N LYS A 46 -9.04 -42.41 37.31
CA LYS A 46 -9.40 -42.94 35.99
C LYS A 46 -9.69 -41.83 34.97
N GLU A 47 -10.39 -40.77 35.37
CA GLU A 47 -10.67 -39.61 34.52
C GLU A 47 -9.37 -38.86 34.15
N GLN A 48 -8.47 -38.65 35.13
CA GLN A 48 -7.16 -38.06 34.90
C GLN A 48 -6.26 -38.95 34.01
N LEU A 49 -6.24 -40.27 34.20
CA LEU A 49 -5.52 -41.18 33.31
C LEU A 49 -6.09 -41.17 31.88
N GLN A 50 -7.41 -41.07 31.71
CA GLN A 50 -8.03 -40.89 30.39
C GLN A 50 -7.67 -39.54 29.73
N ARG A 51 -7.47 -38.48 30.53
CA ARG A 51 -6.95 -37.19 30.06
C ARG A 51 -5.48 -37.29 29.64
N LEU A 52 -4.60 -37.84 30.48
CA LEU A 52 -3.17 -38.03 30.15
C LEU A 52 -3.01 -38.94 28.92
N HIS A 53 -3.86 -39.96 28.76
CA HIS A 53 -3.92 -40.79 27.56
C HIS A 53 -4.34 -39.99 26.31
N ARG A 54 -5.37 -39.14 26.39
CA ARG A 54 -5.75 -38.22 25.28
C ARG A 54 -4.61 -37.27 24.93
N LEU A 55 -3.92 -36.72 25.93
CA LEU A 55 -2.79 -35.80 25.75
C LEU A 55 -1.59 -36.51 25.08
N LEU A 56 -1.36 -37.79 25.37
CA LEU A 56 -0.38 -38.61 24.66
C LEU A 56 -0.80 -38.96 23.23
N ALA A 57 -2.07 -39.31 23.01
CA ALA A 57 -2.61 -39.78 21.73
C ALA A 57 -2.90 -38.65 20.71
N SER A 58 -3.17 -37.43 21.16
CA SER A 58 -3.36 -36.26 20.30
C SER A 58 -2.03 -35.68 19.83
N ASP A 59 -1.95 -35.21 18.59
CA ASP A 59 -0.79 -34.43 18.10
C ASP A 59 -0.82 -32.97 18.59
N TYR A 60 -1.95 -32.50 19.13
CA TYR A 60 -2.12 -31.16 19.71
C TYR A 60 -2.49 -31.24 21.20
N PRO A 61 -1.81 -30.49 22.10
CA PRO A 61 -2.19 -30.43 23.51
C PRO A 61 -3.42 -29.52 23.69
N GLU A 62 -4.59 -30.13 23.89
CA GLU A 62 -5.77 -29.45 24.43
C GLU A 62 -5.65 -29.37 25.96
N CYS A 63 -5.67 -28.16 26.52
CA CYS A 63 -5.98 -27.90 27.93
C CYS A 63 -6.64 -26.52 28.07
N SER A 64 -7.74 -26.48 28.81
CA SER A 64 -8.39 -25.28 29.32
C SER A 64 -8.99 -25.65 30.67
N GLU A 65 -8.25 -25.40 31.75
CA GLU A 65 -8.65 -25.78 33.12
C GLU A 65 -8.29 -24.69 34.13
N SER A 66 -8.87 -24.82 35.32
CA SER A 66 -8.78 -23.85 36.41
C SER A 66 -7.60 -24.12 37.36
N GLU A 67 -7.16 -23.09 38.11
CA GLU A 67 -5.98 -23.18 38.99
C GLU A 67 -6.09 -24.25 40.09
N GLU A 68 -7.31 -24.58 40.56
CA GLU A 68 -7.53 -25.64 41.54
C GLU A 68 -7.43 -27.06 40.94
N GLU A 69 -7.75 -27.22 39.66
CA GLU A 69 -7.63 -28.49 38.92
C GLU A 69 -6.17 -28.79 38.54
N GLU A 70 -5.36 -27.77 38.24
CA GLU A 70 -3.94 -27.90 37.92
C GLU A 70 -3.15 -28.65 39.01
N GLN A 71 -3.38 -28.31 40.28
CA GLN A 71 -2.59 -28.87 41.37
C GLN A 71 -2.86 -30.36 41.55
N SER A 72 -4.12 -30.75 41.71
CA SER A 72 -4.53 -32.17 41.85
C SER A 72 -4.11 -33.04 40.65
N SER A 73 -4.12 -32.46 39.44
CA SER A 73 -3.66 -33.12 38.21
C SER A 73 -2.15 -33.36 38.20
N ARG A 74 -1.37 -32.52 38.90
CA ARG A 74 0.09 -32.61 39.00
C ARG A 74 0.55 -33.74 39.91
N GLU A 75 -0.15 -34.03 41.01
CA GLU A 75 0.13 -35.23 41.80
C GLU A 75 -0.16 -36.51 40.99
N VAL A 76 -1.29 -36.57 40.28
CA VAL A 76 -1.62 -37.72 39.41
C VAL A 76 -0.61 -37.87 38.26
N LEU A 77 -0.12 -36.78 37.67
CA LEU A 77 0.97 -36.81 36.69
C LEU A 77 2.24 -37.43 37.29
N ASN A 78 2.69 -36.97 38.47
CA ASN A 78 3.89 -37.49 39.12
C ASN A 78 3.77 -39.00 39.44
N ILE A 79 2.60 -39.42 39.95
CA ILE A 79 2.27 -40.82 40.21
C ILE A 79 2.29 -41.62 38.90
N THR A 80 1.69 -41.10 37.82
CA THR A 80 1.67 -41.74 36.50
C THR A 80 3.08 -41.89 35.93
N LEU A 81 3.92 -40.87 36.04
CA LEU A 81 5.33 -40.92 35.61
C LEU A 81 6.11 -41.98 36.40
N ASP A 82 5.94 -42.06 37.72
CA ASP A 82 6.59 -43.09 38.54
C ASP A 82 6.11 -44.51 38.15
N PHE A 83 4.81 -44.71 37.93
CA PHE A 83 4.29 -46.00 37.42
C PHE A 83 4.84 -46.34 36.03
N LEU A 84 4.92 -45.38 35.09
CA LEU A 84 5.49 -45.62 33.76
C LEU A 84 6.96 -46.01 33.83
N ARG A 85 7.76 -45.40 34.71
CA ARG A 85 9.15 -45.81 34.95
C ARG A 85 9.25 -47.21 35.55
N ARG A 86 8.37 -47.56 36.51
CA ARG A 86 8.27 -48.91 37.08
C ARG A 86 7.79 -49.98 36.08
N MET A 87 7.20 -49.58 34.97
CA MET A 87 6.77 -50.44 33.86
C MET A 87 7.80 -50.49 32.71
N ASP A 88 9.03 -50.02 32.95
CA ASP A 88 10.11 -49.87 31.96
C ASP A 88 9.73 -49.00 30.73
N GLN A 89 8.69 -48.16 30.84
CA GLN A 89 8.21 -47.28 29.78
C GLN A 89 8.84 -45.88 29.85
N GLU A 90 10.17 -45.81 30.00
CA GLU A 90 10.90 -44.55 30.19
C GLU A 90 10.68 -43.56 29.04
N GLN A 91 10.62 -44.04 27.78
CA GLN A 91 10.32 -43.18 26.62
C GLN A 91 8.90 -42.57 26.69
N LEU A 92 7.92 -43.32 27.19
CA LEU A 92 6.55 -42.81 27.35
C LEU A 92 6.47 -41.81 28.51
N ALA A 93 7.19 -42.07 29.61
CA ALA A 93 7.31 -41.15 30.74
C ALA A 93 7.95 -39.83 30.30
N GLN A 94 9.06 -39.88 29.56
CA GLN A 94 9.72 -38.69 29.00
C GLN A 94 8.80 -37.94 28.02
N ARG A 95 8.10 -38.64 27.12
CA ARG A 95 7.16 -38.01 26.18
C ARG A 95 5.97 -37.35 26.89
N LEU A 96 5.44 -37.97 27.94
CA LEU A 96 4.37 -37.40 28.77
C LEU A 96 4.86 -36.15 29.51
N GLN A 97 5.98 -36.26 30.22
CA GLN A 97 6.60 -35.15 30.95
C GLN A 97 6.92 -33.96 30.04
N HIS A 98 7.42 -34.22 28.83
CA HIS A 98 7.69 -33.20 27.82
C HIS A 98 6.40 -32.53 27.32
N LYS A 99 5.39 -33.29 26.89
CA LYS A 99 4.12 -32.72 26.41
C LYS A 99 3.43 -31.86 27.49
N THR A 100 3.41 -32.30 28.74
CA THR A 100 2.82 -31.52 29.84
C THR A 100 3.64 -30.26 30.16
N ALA A 101 4.98 -30.33 30.12
CA ALA A 101 5.83 -29.15 30.32
C ALA A 101 5.64 -28.09 29.22
N VAL A 102 5.45 -28.52 27.96
CA VAL A 102 5.11 -27.63 26.84
C VAL A 102 3.75 -26.98 27.03
N GLY A 103 2.72 -27.73 27.46
CA GLY A 103 1.39 -27.18 27.77
C GLY A 103 1.45 -26.08 28.83
N VAL A 104 1.98 -26.39 30.02
CA VAL A 104 2.12 -25.42 31.12
C VAL A 104 2.95 -24.19 30.70
N CYS A 105 3.95 -24.36 29.83
CA CYS A 105 4.70 -23.21 29.30
C CYS A 105 3.87 -22.39 28.30
N LYS A 106 3.11 -23.03 27.41
CA LYS A 106 2.23 -22.36 26.45
C LYS A 106 1.20 -21.51 27.19
N ASP A 107 0.57 -22.04 28.24
CA ASP A 107 -0.48 -21.33 28.97
C ASP A 107 0.07 -20.14 29.79
N LYS A 108 1.25 -20.28 30.41
CA LYS A 108 1.95 -19.16 31.05
C LYS A 108 2.35 -18.07 30.06
N LEU A 109 2.88 -18.47 28.90
CA LEU A 109 3.25 -17.55 27.83
C LEU A 109 2.02 -16.82 27.27
N LYS A 110 0.91 -17.53 27.04
CA LYS A 110 -0.38 -16.94 26.66
C LYS A 110 -0.86 -15.92 27.68
N SER A 111 -0.89 -16.27 28.97
CA SER A 111 -1.31 -15.35 30.04
C SER A 111 -0.42 -14.10 30.11
N HIS A 112 0.91 -14.27 30.02
CA HIS A 112 1.85 -13.16 29.96
C HIS A 112 1.62 -12.23 28.75
N LEU A 113 1.44 -12.79 27.54
CA LEU A 113 1.20 -12.01 26.33
C LEU A 113 -0.18 -11.34 26.32
N GLN A 114 -1.22 -11.97 26.87
CA GLN A 114 -2.52 -11.34 27.12
C GLN A 114 -2.37 -10.13 28.05
N GLN A 115 -1.68 -10.27 29.17
CA GLN A 115 -1.43 -9.15 30.09
C GLN A 115 -0.60 -8.04 29.43
N ARG A 116 0.42 -8.39 28.64
CA ARG A 116 1.34 -7.46 27.98
C ARG A 116 0.70 -6.67 26.82
N PHE A 117 -0.21 -7.27 26.05
CA PHE A 117 -0.73 -6.68 24.79
C PHE A 117 -2.24 -6.43 24.75
N SER A 118 -3.03 -6.87 25.73
CA SER A 118 -4.50 -6.67 25.73
C SER A 118 -4.91 -5.19 25.71
N ARG A 119 -4.09 -4.29 26.28
CA ARG A 119 -4.35 -2.85 26.35
C ARG A 119 -3.15 -2.09 25.82
N VAL A 120 -3.38 -1.11 24.96
CA VAL A 120 -2.34 -0.26 24.36
C VAL A 120 -2.59 1.20 24.74
N PHE A 121 -1.51 1.96 24.90
CA PHE A 121 -1.56 3.39 25.16
C PHE A 121 -1.43 4.17 23.85
N GLU A 122 -2.31 5.14 23.65
CA GLU A 122 -2.30 6.00 22.49
C GLU A 122 -1.63 7.34 22.82
N GLY A 123 -0.30 7.35 22.76
CA GLY A 123 0.53 8.49 23.16
C GLY A 123 0.89 8.48 24.64
N VAL A 124 0.88 9.67 25.28
CA VAL A 124 1.37 9.84 26.66
C VAL A 124 0.51 9.05 27.66
N ALA A 125 1.03 7.94 28.18
CA ALA A 125 0.34 7.09 29.14
C ALA A 125 -0.23 7.90 30.33
N LYS A 126 -1.54 7.80 30.56
CA LYS A 126 -2.20 8.18 31.82
C LYS A 126 -2.62 6.91 32.54
N ALA A 127 -2.55 6.91 33.86
CA ALA A 127 -3.14 5.84 34.65
C ALA A 127 -4.67 5.82 34.42
N GLY A 128 -5.17 4.76 33.78
CA GLY A 128 -6.61 4.58 33.46
C GLY A 128 -6.94 4.58 31.96
N ASP A 129 -6.24 5.37 31.13
CA ASP A 129 -6.64 5.65 29.74
C ASP A 129 -6.13 4.62 28.69
N SER A 130 -5.71 3.42 29.09
CA SER A 130 -5.35 2.37 28.13
C SER A 130 -6.62 1.70 27.58
N ALA A 131 -6.82 1.75 26.27
CA ALA A 131 -7.97 1.11 25.63
C ALA A 131 -7.61 -0.31 25.13
N PRO A 132 -8.58 -1.24 25.05
CA PRO A 132 -8.33 -2.59 24.56
C PRO A 132 -7.83 -2.58 23.11
N LEU A 133 -6.73 -3.29 22.82
CA LEU A 133 -6.14 -3.30 21.48
C LEU A 133 -7.15 -3.76 20.42
N ASN A 134 -7.99 -4.75 20.74
CA ASN A 134 -9.03 -5.27 19.85
C ASN A 134 -10.11 -4.24 19.48
N GLN A 135 -10.30 -3.16 20.27
CA GLN A 135 -11.26 -2.09 19.95
C GLN A 135 -10.65 -1.00 19.05
N ILE A 136 -9.36 -0.71 19.22
CA ILE A 136 -8.64 0.29 18.41
C ILE A 136 -8.16 -0.28 17.08
N HIS A 137 -7.66 -1.52 17.09
CA HIS A 137 -6.95 -2.12 15.95
C HIS A 137 -7.81 -2.11 14.69
N THR A 138 -7.31 -1.44 13.65
CA THR A 138 -7.78 -1.60 12.28
C THR A 138 -6.70 -2.36 11.51
N GLU A 139 -7.13 -3.34 10.73
CA GLU A 139 -6.24 -4.15 9.90
C GLU A 139 -5.42 -3.27 8.94
N LEU A 140 -4.16 -3.63 8.74
CA LEU A 140 -3.22 -2.92 7.89
C LEU A 140 -3.16 -3.59 6.51
N TYR A 141 -2.97 -2.79 5.47
CA TYR A 141 -2.69 -3.30 4.13
C TYR A 141 -1.23 -3.75 4.03
N ILE A 142 -1.04 -5.05 3.78
CA ILE A 142 0.27 -5.71 3.69
C ILE A 142 0.37 -6.40 2.33
N THR A 143 1.48 -6.19 1.63
CA THR A 143 1.74 -6.81 0.33
C THR A 143 3.06 -7.57 0.32
N GLU A 144 3.18 -8.60 -0.54
CA GLU A 144 4.48 -9.22 -0.82
C GLU A 144 5.39 -8.21 -1.53
N GLY A 145 6.61 -8.02 -1.01
CA GLY A 145 7.54 -6.99 -1.47
C GLY A 145 8.60 -7.52 -2.45
N GLY A 146 8.93 -6.72 -3.47
CA GLY A 146 10.11 -6.94 -4.32
C GLY A 146 11.41 -6.54 -3.61
N ALA A 147 12.49 -7.30 -3.88
CA ALA A 147 13.81 -7.06 -3.29
C ALA A 147 14.44 -5.70 -3.69
N SER A 148 14.11 -5.20 -4.88
CA SER A 148 14.69 -3.97 -5.46
C SER A 148 13.95 -2.67 -5.11
N GLU A 149 12.73 -2.72 -4.56
CA GLU A 149 11.94 -1.50 -4.25
C GLU A 149 12.40 -0.87 -2.91
N VAL A 150 13.59 -0.26 -2.88
CA VAL A 150 14.09 0.59 -1.78
C VAL A 150 14.65 1.90 -2.35
N ASN A 151 13.80 2.66 -3.04
CA ASN A 151 14.13 4.04 -3.43
C ASN A 151 14.20 4.96 -2.21
N GLN A 152 15.19 5.85 -2.18
CA GLN A 152 15.40 6.86 -1.13
C GLN A 152 14.45 8.07 -1.28
N GLU A 153 13.18 7.81 -1.60
CA GLU A 153 12.15 8.85 -1.70
C GLU A 153 11.64 9.22 -0.30
N HIS A 154 11.32 10.50 -0.09
CA HIS A 154 10.84 11.02 1.19
C HIS A 154 9.57 10.28 1.65
N GLU A 155 9.43 10.02 2.96
CA GLU A 155 8.30 9.22 3.49
C GLU A 155 6.94 9.80 3.04
N VAL A 156 6.80 11.12 2.95
CA VAL A 156 5.59 11.81 2.45
C VAL A 156 5.28 11.49 0.97
N ARG A 157 6.31 11.40 0.11
CA ARG A 157 6.14 11.08 -1.32
C ARG A 157 5.72 9.62 -1.52
N LEU A 158 6.24 8.73 -0.67
CA LEU A 158 5.78 7.34 -0.58
C LEU A 158 4.31 7.27 -0.13
N MET A 159 3.85 8.14 0.79
CA MET A 159 2.43 8.20 1.19
C MET A 159 1.51 8.73 0.08
N GLU A 160 1.88 9.85 -0.56
CA GLU A 160 1.06 10.47 -1.61
C GLU A 160 0.90 9.56 -2.82
N SER A 161 1.93 8.78 -3.15
CA SER A 161 1.87 7.74 -4.19
C SER A 161 1.16 6.46 -3.74
N ALA A 162 1.43 5.94 -2.54
CA ALA A 162 0.79 4.71 -2.04
C ALA A 162 -0.72 4.87 -1.79
N SER A 163 -1.17 6.06 -1.37
CA SER A 163 -2.59 6.35 -1.13
C SER A 163 -3.48 6.29 -2.38
N ARG A 164 -2.90 6.25 -3.58
CA ARG A 164 -3.62 6.24 -4.87
C ARG A 164 -3.28 5.06 -5.79
N ARG A 165 -2.51 4.05 -5.33
CA ARG A 165 -2.26 2.84 -6.13
C ARG A 165 -3.54 2.01 -6.26
N ALA A 166 -4.37 2.34 -7.24
CA ALA A 166 -5.57 1.59 -7.59
C ALA A 166 -5.22 0.36 -8.45
N ALA A 167 -5.46 -0.82 -7.87
CA ALA A 167 -5.79 -2.07 -8.55
C ALA A 167 -4.88 -2.56 -9.71
N ALA A 168 -3.78 -3.23 -9.35
CA ALA A 168 -3.25 -4.42 -10.05
C ALA A 168 -2.56 -5.31 -8.99
N PRO A 169 -2.44 -6.64 -9.16
CA PRO A 169 -2.34 -7.58 -8.04
C PRO A 169 -0.95 -7.61 -7.37
N GLU A 170 -0.62 -6.58 -6.60
CA GLU A 170 0.27 -6.76 -5.45
C GLU A 170 -0.37 -7.84 -4.57
N LYS A 171 0.31 -8.99 -4.43
CA LYS A 171 -0.24 -10.16 -3.74
C LYS A 171 -0.46 -9.79 -2.27
N THR A 172 -1.70 -9.41 -1.97
CA THR A 172 -2.12 -9.02 -0.63
C THR A 172 -1.98 -10.25 0.25
N ILE A 173 -1.28 -10.10 1.37
CA ILE A 173 -1.03 -11.17 2.31
C ILE A 173 -1.67 -10.80 3.63
N THR A 174 -2.62 -11.62 4.10
CA THR A 174 -3.19 -11.40 5.44
C THR A 174 -2.12 -11.73 6.47
N CYS A 175 -2.26 -11.15 7.67
CA CYS A 175 -1.31 -11.42 8.76
C CYS A 175 -1.23 -12.93 9.12
N GLU A 176 -2.31 -13.68 8.89
CA GLU A 176 -2.42 -15.12 9.14
C GLU A 176 -1.80 -15.97 8.01
N ASP A 177 -1.57 -15.40 6.84
CA ASP A 177 -1.01 -16.12 5.67
C ASP A 177 0.50 -15.94 5.52
N ILE A 178 1.13 -15.08 6.34
CA ILE A 178 2.55 -14.68 6.24
C ILE A 178 3.52 -15.88 6.18
N PHE A 179 3.20 -17.00 6.86
CA PHE A 179 4.04 -18.20 6.89
C PHE A 179 3.49 -19.37 6.06
N LYS A 180 2.40 -19.20 5.30
CA LYS A 180 1.77 -20.30 4.54
C LYS A 180 2.46 -20.52 3.20
N ALA A 181 2.74 -21.79 2.87
CA ALA A 181 3.46 -22.19 1.67
C ALA A 181 2.76 -21.70 0.37
N ARG A 182 3.57 -21.33 -0.64
CA ARG A 182 3.06 -20.79 -1.91
C ARG A 182 2.60 -21.92 -2.85
N PRO A 183 1.58 -21.71 -3.71
CA PRO A 183 1.17 -22.69 -4.73
C PRO A 183 2.25 -23.04 -5.76
N HIS A 184 3.24 -22.16 -5.94
CA HIS A 184 4.26 -22.24 -6.99
C HIS A 184 5.71 -22.31 -6.47
N SER A 185 5.92 -22.34 -5.14
CA SER A 185 7.21 -22.71 -4.55
C SER A 185 6.96 -23.58 -3.33
N PRO A 186 7.47 -24.84 -3.32
CA PRO A 186 7.32 -25.76 -2.20
C PRO A 186 8.32 -25.51 -1.07
N GLU A 187 9.20 -24.51 -1.19
CA GLU A 187 10.16 -24.18 -0.14
C GLU A 187 9.46 -23.57 1.08
N PRO A 188 9.77 -24.03 2.31
CA PRO A 188 9.14 -23.54 3.52
C PRO A 188 9.59 -22.10 3.84
N ILE A 189 8.62 -21.22 4.11
CA ILE A 189 8.90 -19.85 4.55
C ILE A 189 9.38 -19.91 6.00
N ARG A 190 10.70 -19.78 6.21
CA ARG A 190 11.30 -19.77 7.55
C ARG A 190 11.36 -18.37 8.14
N ALA A 191 11.88 -17.41 7.36
CA ALA A 191 12.16 -16.06 7.83
C ALA A 191 11.45 -15.01 6.97
N VAL A 192 10.66 -14.15 7.62
CA VAL A 192 9.94 -13.06 6.98
C VAL A 192 10.51 -11.72 7.45
N LEU A 193 10.89 -10.87 6.50
CA LEU A 193 11.32 -9.50 6.75
C LEU A 193 10.23 -8.52 6.30
N THR A 194 9.62 -7.83 7.26
CA THR A 194 8.55 -6.87 7.02
C THR A 194 9.09 -5.44 7.06
N LYS A 195 9.16 -4.79 5.90
CA LYS A 195 9.55 -3.38 5.76
C LYS A 195 8.33 -2.45 5.86
N GLY A 196 8.57 -1.19 6.17
CA GLY A 196 7.55 -0.12 6.09
C GLY A 196 8.03 1.17 6.75
N VAL A 197 7.46 2.30 6.36
CA VAL A 197 7.81 3.65 6.85
C VAL A 197 7.58 3.84 8.36
N ALA A 198 8.07 4.95 8.92
CA ALA A 198 7.79 5.32 10.31
C ALA A 198 6.27 5.42 10.57
N GLY A 199 5.83 5.13 11.81
CA GLY A 199 4.41 5.25 12.20
C GLY A 199 3.40 4.33 11.49
N VAL A 200 3.81 3.49 10.53
CA VAL A 200 2.91 2.68 9.67
C VAL A 200 2.18 1.53 10.40
N GLY A 201 2.55 1.26 11.66
CA GLY A 201 1.88 0.27 12.51
C GLY A 201 2.59 -1.09 12.66
N LYS A 202 3.83 -1.25 12.20
CA LYS A 202 4.62 -2.51 12.30
C LYS A 202 4.61 -3.14 13.71
N THR A 203 4.87 -2.35 14.75
CA THR A 203 4.82 -2.78 16.16
C THR A 203 3.40 -3.15 16.61
N VAL A 204 2.37 -2.44 16.15
CA VAL A 204 0.98 -2.73 16.51
C VAL A 204 0.52 -4.05 15.84
N LEU A 205 1.01 -4.33 14.64
CA LEU A 205 0.76 -5.57 13.90
C LEU A 205 1.34 -6.80 14.64
N THR A 206 2.60 -6.73 15.07
CA THR A 206 3.26 -7.83 15.81
C THR A 206 2.65 -8.04 17.19
N GLN A 207 2.25 -6.96 17.88
CA GLN A 207 1.49 -7.03 19.13
C GLN A 207 0.11 -7.67 18.93
N LYS A 208 -0.65 -7.28 17.89
CA LYS A 208 -1.97 -7.84 17.60
C LYS A 208 -1.90 -9.33 17.27
N PHE A 209 -0.96 -9.74 16.43
CA PHE A 209 -0.73 -11.15 16.11
C PHE A 209 -0.41 -11.97 17.37
N SER A 210 0.48 -11.45 18.23
CA SER A 210 0.84 -12.08 19.51
C SER A 210 -0.37 -12.20 20.44
N LEU A 211 -1.23 -11.18 20.47
CA LEU A 211 -2.46 -11.17 21.26
C LEU A 211 -3.52 -12.16 20.73
N ASP A 212 -3.71 -12.25 19.40
CA ASP A 212 -4.65 -13.21 18.80
C ASP A 212 -4.22 -14.66 19.03
N TRP A 213 -2.91 -14.95 18.96
CA TRP A 213 -2.36 -16.24 19.37
C TRP A 213 -2.62 -16.53 20.85
N ALA A 214 -2.40 -15.52 21.70
CA ALA A 214 -2.52 -15.64 23.14
C ALA A 214 -3.97 -15.83 23.61
N GLU A 215 -4.93 -15.12 23.01
CA GLU A 215 -6.37 -15.27 23.25
C GLU A 215 -7.00 -16.48 22.51
N GLY A 216 -6.21 -17.24 21.75
CA GLY A 216 -6.67 -18.48 21.10
C GLY A 216 -7.48 -18.28 19.81
N ARG A 217 -7.48 -17.08 19.24
CA ARG A 217 -8.30 -16.73 18.05
C ARG A 217 -7.68 -17.19 16.73
N ALA A 218 -6.36 -17.09 16.59
CA ALA A 218 -5.65 -17.38 15.34
C ALA A 218 -4.30 -18.06 15.60
N ASN A 219 -3.69 -18.60 14.54
CA ASN A 219 -2.32 -19.14 14.50
C ASN A 219 -2.01 -20.24 15.54
N GLN A 220 -3.01 -21.07 15.90
CA GLN A 220 -2.88 -22.06 16.98
C GLN A 220 -2.02 -23.29 16.63
N GLU A 221 -1.63 -23.45 15.37
CA GLU A 221 -0.57 -24.36 14.92
C GLU A 221 0.78 -24.06 15.60
N LEU A 222 1.06 -22.78 15.89
CA LEU A 222 2.23 -22.38 16.66
C LEU A 222 2.12 -22.89 18.10
N GLN A 223 3.12 -23.65 18.52
CA GLN A 223 3.20 -24.21 19.87
C GLN A 223 3.75 -23.19 20.86
N LEU A 224 4.72 -22.36 20.45
CA LEU A 224 5.31 -21.28 21.26
C LEU A 224 5.55 -20.03 20.39
N LEU A 225 5.38 -18.85 20.98
CA LEU A 225 5.55 -17.56 20.31
C LEU A 225 6.31 -16.59 21.24
N PHE A 226 7.51 -16.16 20.83
CA PHE A 226 8.38 -15.29 21.62
C PHE A 226 8.59 -13.94 20.93
N PRO A 227 7.85 -12.89 21.32
CA PRO A 227 7.99 -11.55 20.75
C PRO A 227 9.01 -10.71 21.52
N PHE A 228 10.10 -10.38 20.85
CA PHE A 228 11.16 -9.49 21.31
C PHE A 228 11.11 -8.17 20.54
N THR A 229 11.46 -7.08 21.20
CA THR A 229 11.90 -5.85 20.52
C THR A 229 13.43 -5.80 20.48
N PHE A 230 14.02 -5.22 19.42
CA PHE A 230 15.45 -4.93 19.42
C PHE A 230 15.83 -3.93 20.54
N ARG A 231 14.89 -3.09 20.98
CA ARG A 231 15.05 -2.24 22.17
C ARG A 231 15.41 -3.06 23.42
N GLU A 232 14.63 -4.10 23.71
CA GLU A 232 14.86 -5.01 24.84
C GLU A 232 16.16 -5.82 24.68
N LEU A 233 16.46 -6.30 23.46
CA LEU A 233 17.66 -7.10 23.20
C LEU A 233 18.97 -6.29 23.31
N ASN A 234 18.95 -5.01 22.93
CA ASN A 234 20.11 -4.11 23.05
C ASN A 234 20.54 -3.91 24.51
N VAL A 235 19.61 -3.96 25.48
CA VAL A 235 19.93 -3.86 26.93
C VAL A 235 20.87 -4.98 27.38
N LEU A 236 20.80 -6.13 26.71
CA LEU A 236 21.56 -7.34 27.06
C LEU A 236 22.86 -7.50 26.26
N ARG A 237 23.28 -6.48 25.49
CA ARG A 237 24.44 -6.52 24.60
C ARG A 237 25.72 -7.08 25.24
N ASP A 238 26.06 -6.61 26.43
CA ASP A 238 27.33 -6.92 27.11
C ASP A 238 27.22 -8.14 28.04
N THR A 239 26.11 -8.87 27.95
CA THR A 239 25.84 -10.08 28.75
C THR A 239 25.88 -11.34 27.89
N GLN A 240 26.15 -12.49 28.53
CA GLN A 240 26.11 -13.79 27.87
C GLN A 240 24.91 -14.59 28.35
N PHE A 241 24.18 -15.15 27.39
CA PHE A 241 23.03 -16.00 27.60
C PHE A 241 23.12 -17.22 26.68
N SER A 242 22.70 -18.38 27.17
CA SER A 242 22.18 -19.42 26.28
C SER A 242 20.78 -19.03 25.80
N LEU A 243 20.30 -19.63 24.70
CA LEU A 243 18.95 -19.35 24.21
C LEU A 243 17.88 -19.70 25.26
N VAL A 244 18.12 -20.75 26.06
CA VAL A 244 17.24 -21.15 27.15
C VAL A 244 17.19 -20.09 28.26
N GLU A 245 18.35 -19.54 28.65
CA GLU A 245 18.43 -18.49 29.68
C GLU A 245 17.84 -17.15 29.19
N LEU A 246 18.04 -16.79 27.92
CA LEU A 246 17.44 -15.59 27.32
C LEU A 246 15.90 -15.68 27.34
N LEU A 247 15.35 -16.84 26.98
CA LEU A 247 13.90 -17.08 27.08
C LEU A 247 13.42 -17.04 28.55
N GLN A 248 14.21 -17.55 29.50
CA GLN A 248 13.93 -17.46 30.94
C GLN A 248 13.92 -16.03 31.48
N HIS A 249 14.84 -15.18 31.01
CA HIS A 249 14.91 -13.78 31.42
C HIS A 249 13.61 -13.01 31.09
N PHE A 250 13.07 -13.16 29.88
CA PHE A 250 11.89 -12.39 29.44
C PHE A 250 10.54 -13.04 29.76
N PHE A 251 10.44 -14.37 29.70
CA PHE A 251 9.13 -15.06 29.70
C PHE A 251 8.93 -16.05 30.85
N SER A 252 9.94 -16.26 31.71
CA SER A 252 9.93 -17.28 32.78
C SER A 252 9.38 -18.67 32.38
N PRO A 253 9.81 -19.31 31.27
CA PRO A 253 9.47 -20.69 30.94
C PRO A 253 9.92 -21.62 32.07
N SER A 254 9.19 -22.72 32.25
CA SER A 254 9.60 -23.72 33.24
C SER A 254 10.97 -24.31 32.89
N LYS A 255 11.76 -24.66 33.92
CA LYS A 255 13.10 -25.29 33.78
C LYS A 255 13.11 -26.65 33.05
N ALA A 256 11.95 -27.12 32.57
CA ALA A 256 11.77 -28.42 31.91
C ALA A 256 11.75 -28.35 30.37
N LEU A 257 11.78 -27.15 29.76
CA LEU A 257 11.89 -27.02 28.30
C LEU A 257 13.34 -27.21 27.82
N CYS A 258 13.77 -28.47 27.74
CA CYS A 258 15.10 -28.84 27.27
C CYS A 258 15.19 -29.16 25.76
N SER A 259 14.07 -29.14 25.03
CA SER A 259 14.05 -29.43 23.58
C SER A 259 13.09 -28.51 22.82
N PHE A 260 13.65 -27.61 22.02
CA PHE A 260 12.91 -26.75 21.10
C PHE A 260 12.90 -27.28 19.66
N GLN A 261 13.77 -28.25 19.34
CA GLN A 261 14.03 -28.71 17.97
C GLN A 261 12.81 -29.35 17.29
N GLN A 262 11.90 -29.94 18.07
CA GLN A 262 10.68 -30.61 17.61
C GLN A 262 9.41 -29.75 17.73
N LEU A 263 9.54 -28.49 18.18
CA LEU A 263 8.40 -27.59 18.41
C LEU A 263 8.25 -26.61 17.24
N GLN A 264 7.01 -26.28 16.85
CA GLN A 264 6.78 -25.10 16.01
C GLN A 264 6.85 -23.84 16.88
N VAL A 265 7.99 -23.16 16.81
CA VAL A 265 8.30 -21.93 17.55
C VAL A 265 8.38 -20.76 16.57
N LEU A 266 7.71 -19.66 16.88
CA LEU A 266 7.88 -18.38 16.20
C LEU A 266 8.64 -17.40 17.11
N PHE A 267 9.71 -16.81 16.58
CA PHE A 267 10.36 -15.64 17.16
C PHE A 267 9.96 -14.40 16.37
N ILE A 268 9.50 -13.36 17.07
CA ILE A 268 9.24 -12.05 16.45
C ILE A 268 10.31 -11.09 16.96
N PHE A 269 10.96 -10.35 16.05
CA PHE A 269 11.97 -9.35 16.34
C PHE A 269 11.54 -8.00 15.77
N ASP A 270 10.94 -7.17 16.62
CA ASP A 270 10.38 -5.87 16.22
C ASP A 270 11.45 -4.75 16.29
N GLY A 271 11.56 -3.95 15.22
CA GLY A 271 12.39 -2.73 15.19
C GLY A 271 13.87 -2.94 14.88
N LEU A 272 14.24 -3.69 13.83
CA LEU A 272 15.63 -3.87 13.38
C LEU A 272 16.34 -2.53 13.07
N ASP A 273 15.62 -1.49 12.66
CA ASP A 273 16.14 -0.13 12.50
C ASP A 273 16.68 0.50 13.80
N GLU A 274 16.40 -0.11 14.95
CA GLU A 274 16.85 0.29 16.27
C GLU A 274 17.93 -0.66 16.83
N CYS A 275 18.35 -1.67 16.06
CA CYS A 275 19.38 -2.63 16.45
C CYS A 275 20.76 -1.96 16.62
N ARG A 276 21.45 -2.27 17.72
CA ARG A 276 22.82 -1.82 18.03
C ARG A 276 23.81 -2.97 18.20
N LEU A 277 23.32 -4.20 18.05
CA LEU A 277 24.11 -5.41 18.16
C LEU A 277 24.94 -5.61 16.87
N PRO A 278 26.23 -6.00 16.95
CA PRO A 278 27.08 -6.17 15.77
C PRO A 278 26.73 -7.45 15.01
N LEU A 279 25.72 -7.40 14.13
CA LEU A 279 25.24 -8.55 13.36
C LEU A 279 26.19 -8.94 12.19
N ASP A 280 27.41 -9.41 12.50
CA ASP A 280 28.37 -9.87 11.48
C ASP A 280 28.04 -11.30 11.01
N PHE A 281 27.21 -11.41 9.97
CA PHE A 281 26.84 -12.68 9.34
C PHE A 281 28.01 -13.42 8.67
N SER A 282 29.18 -12.79 8.49
CA SER A 282 30.35 -13.38 7.82
C SER A 282 31.37 -13.99 8.80
N ARG A 283 31.62 -13.34 9.93
CA ARG A 283 32.65 -13.74 10.92
C ARG A 283 32.08 -14.45 12.14
N THR A 284 30.79 -14.27 12.44
CA THR A 284 30.16 -14.88 13.63
C THR A 284 30.20 -16.41 13.56
N ARG A 285 30.78 -17.02 14.60
CA ARG A 285 30.91 -18.48 14.75
C ARG A 285 29.56 -19.18 14.63
N VAL A 286 29.57 -20.37 14.05
CA VAL A 286 28.38 -21.22 13.94
C VAL A 286 28.06 -21.80 15.32
N LEU A 287 26.84 -21.55 15.79
CA LEU A 287 26.28 -22.07 17.02
C LEU A 287 25.05 -22.93 16.69
N THR A 288 24.98 -24.13 17.27
CA THR A 288 23.89 -25.11 17.08
C THR A 288 23.26 -25.59 18.39
N ASP A 289 23.98 -25.48 19.51
CA ASP A 289 23.50 -25.86 20.84
C ASP A 289 22.75 -24.68 21.50
N PRO A 290 21.44 -24.82 21.84
CA PRO A 290 20.69 -23.77 22.51
C PRO A 290 21.07 -23.57 23.99
N THR A 291 21.90 -24.44 24.57
CA THR A 291 22.36 -24.40 25.96
C THR A 291 23.74 -23.78 26.15
N GLU A 292 24.50 -23.56 25.07
CA GLU A 292 25.78 -22.83 25.16
C GLU A 292 25.53 -21.34 25.39
N SER A 293 26.18 -20.76 26.40
CA SER A 293 26.05 -19.33 26.71
C SER A 293 27.00 -18.48 25.87
N VAL A 294 26.43 -17.51 25.13
CA VAL A 294 27.13 -16.65 24.17
C VAL A 294 26.57 -15.22 24.24
N SER A 295 27.20 -14.24 23.60
CA SER A 295 26.65 -12.88 23.52
C SER A 295 25.40 -12.82 22.63
N VAL A 296 24.49 -11.88 22.92
CA VAL A 296 23.15 -11.83 22.30
C VAL A 296 23.22 -11.63 20.78
N ASP A 297 24.20 -10.90 20.27
CA ASP A 297 24.48 -10.76 18.83
C ASP A 297 24.78 -12.12 18.16
N VAL A 298 25.57 -12.98 18.82
CA VAL A 298 25.92 -14.32 18.33
C VAL A 298 24.70 -15.25 18.35
N LEU A 299 23.82 -15.15 19.36
CA LEU A 299 22.53 -15.86 19.37
C LEU A 299 21.67 -15.44 18.16
N LEU A 300 21.46 -14.13 17.98
CA LEU A 300 20.59 -13.59 16.94
C LEU A 300 21.10 -13.92 15.53
N VAL A 301 22.39 -13.73 15.25
CA VAL A 301 22.98 -14.08 13.96
C VAL A 301 22.79 -15.56 13.65
N ASN A 302 22.96 -16.46 14.63
CA ASN A 302 22.77 -17.90 14.40
C ASN A 302 21.29 -18.33 14.30
N LEU A 303 20.37 -17.66 15.00
CA LEU A 303 18.93 -17.83 14.80
C LEU A 303 18.53 -17.40 13.39
N ILE A 304 18.92 -16.19 12.97
CA ILE A 304 18.59 -15.63 11.64
C ILE A 304 19.18 -16.48 10.52
N ARG A 305 20.47 -16.84 10.61
CA ARG A 305 21.19 -17.76 9.70
C ARG A 305 20.56 -19.16 9.64
N GLY A 306 19.84 -19.58 10.68
CA GLY A 306 19.22 -20.91 10.77
C GLY A 306 20.16 -22.04 11.21
N SER A 307 21.34 -21.72 11.72
CA SER A 307 22.22 -22.69 12.38
C SER A 307 21.73 -23.04 13.79
N LEU A 308 21.15 -22.07 14.50
CA LEU A 308 20.47 -22.29 15.79
C LEU A 308 18.96 -22.35 15.56
N LEU A 309 18.34 -23.43 16.05
CA LEU A 309 16.93 -23.79 15.79
C LEU A 309 16.51 -23.66 14.30
N PRO A 310 16.97 -24.58 13.42
CA PRO A 310 16.62 -24.53 12.00
C PRO A 310 15.11 -24.57 11.73
N SER A 311 14.35 -25.29 12.57
CA SER A 311 12.89 -25.44 12.48
C SER A 311 12.09 -24.25 13.02
N ALA A 312 12.72 -23.26 13.65
CA ALA A 312 12.02 -22.08 14.17
C ALA A 312 11.69 -21.08 13.05
N LEU A 313 10.46 -20.55 13.09
CA LEU A 313 10.00 -19.46 12.24
C LEU A 313 10.48 -18.12 12.82
N LEU A 314 10.81 -17.17 11.95
CA LEU A 314 11.26 -15.84 12.31
C LEU A 314 10.43 -14.76 11.61
N TRP A 315 10.00 -13.75 12.34
CA TRP A 315 9.38 -12.55 11.79
C TRP A 315 10.16 -11.31 12.26
N ILE A 316 10.69 -10.52 11.34
CA ILE A 316 11.54 -9.37 11.64
C ILE A 316 10.88 -8.12 11.05
N THR A 317 10.70 -7.05 11.82
CA THR A 317 10.17 -5.78 11.31
C THR A 317 11.27 -4.72 11.23
N THR A 318 11.20 -3.85 10.20
CA THR A 318 12.25 -2.82 9.97
C THR A 318 11.74 -1.62 9.17
N ARG A 319 12.49 -0.52 9.16
CA ARG A 319 12.39 0.51 8.11
C ARG A 319 13.17 0.08 6.86
N PRO A 320 12.75 0.46 5.64
CA PRO A 320 13.45 0.06 4.40
C PRO A 320 14.96 0.36 4.42
N ALA A 321 15.37 1.49 4.98
CA ALA A 321 16.79 1.90 5.09
C ALA A 321 17.66 0.97 5.95
N ALA A 322 17.07 0.15 6.83
CA ALA A 322 17.78 -0.79 7.71
C ALA A 322 17.57 -2.27 7.31
N ALA A 323 16.83 -2.53 6.22
CA ALA A 323 16.60 -3.89 5.74
C ALA A 323 17.90 -4.60 5.30
N ASN A 324 18.87 -3.84 4.80
CA ASN A 324 20.19 -4.32 4.37
C ASN A 324 21.09 -4.83 5.50
N GLN A 325 20.72 -4.65 6.78
CA GLN A 325 21.45 -5.25 7.90
C GLN A 325 21.34 -6.79 7.92
N ILE A 326 20.32 -7.35 7.27
CA ILE A 326 20.14 -8.80 7.13
C ILE A 326 20.43 -9.20 5.68
N PRO A 327 21.32 -10.18 5.43
CA PRO A 327 21.59 -10.65 4.08
C PRO A 327 20.35 -11.28 3.42
N GLU A 328 20.16 -11.05 2.12
CA GLU A 328 19.02 -11.56 1.35
C GLU A 328 18.85 -13.09 1.48
N TRP A 329 19.96 -13.85 1.50
CA TRP A 329 19.94 -15.31 1.63
C TRP A 329 19.43 -15.82 3.00
N CYS A 330 19.33 -14.95 4.01
CA CYS A 330 18.69 -15.29 5.30
C CYS A 330 17.17 -15.15 5.26
N VAL A 331 16.58 -14.52 4.24
CA VAL A 331 15.18 -14.09 4.21
C VAL A 331 14.40 -14.92 3.17
N SER A 332 13.40 -15.67 3.64
CA SER A 332 12.54 -16.48 2.77
C SER A 332 11.45 -15.65 2.06
N MET A 333 11.01 -14.56 2.69
CA MET A 333 9.99 -13.66 2.17
C MET A 333 10.20 -12.23 2.66
N VAL A 334 10.05 -11.25 1.78
CA VAL A 334 9.90 -9.84 2.14
C VAL A 334 8.42 -9.45 2.04
N THR A 335 7.89 -8.80 3.06
CA THR A 335 6.57 -8.18 3.02
C THR A 335 6.68 -6.69 3.32
N GLU A 336 5.68 -5.91 2.91
CA GLU A 336 5.66 -4.47 3.14
C GLU A 336 4.33 -4.04 3.75
N VAL A 337 4.38 -3.35 4.90
CA VAL A 337 3.22 -2.68 5.48
C VAL A 337 3.09 -1.33 4.80
N ARG A 338 2.04 -1.16 4.01
CA ARG A 338 1.75 0.08 3.29
C ARG A 338 1.02 1.10 4.17
N GLY A 339 0.08 0.64 5.00
CA GLY A 339 -0.70 1.48 5.91
C GLY A 339 -2.20 1.18 5.81
N PHE A 340 -3.03 2.22 5.82
CA PHE A 340 -4.48 2.10 5.63
C PHE A 340 -4.93 2.43 4.21
N THR A 341 -5.65 1.51 3.57
CA THR A 341 -6.51 1.82 2.41
C THR A 341 -7.61 2.80 2.80
N ASP A 342 -8.26 3.45 1.84
CA ASP A 342 -9.35 4.40 2.12
C ASP A 342 -10.52 3.77 2.89
N LEU A 343 -10.81 2.48 2.68
CA LEU A 343 -11.73 1.70 3.51
C LEU A 343 -11.23 1.56 4.97
N GLN A 344 -9.95 1.23 5.16
CA GLN A 344 -9.36 1.09 6.49
C GLN A 344 -9.28 2.44 7.24
N LYS A 345 -9.01 3.56 6.54
CA LYS A 345 -9.10 4.92 7.11
C LYS A 345 -10.49 5.18 7.64
N GLU A 346 -11.52 4.91 6.84
CA GLU A 346 -12.91 5.12 7.24
C GLU A 346 -13.31 4.23 8.42
N LEU A 347 -12.91 2.95 8.42
CA LEU A 347 -13.10 2.04 9.55
C LEU A 347 -12.40 2.52 10.83
N TYR A 348 -11.20 3.09 10.71
CA TYR A 348 -10.49 3.68 11.85
C TYR A 348 -11.24 4.90 12.40
N PHE A 349 -11.65 5.84 11.54
CA PHE A 349 -12.35 7.05 12.02
C PHE A 349 -13.75 6.74 12.57
N ARG A 350 -14.50 5.79 11.99
CA ARG A 350 -15.79 5.33 12.55
C ARG A 350 -15.68 4.69 13.94
N LYS A 351 -14.53 4.11 14.31
CA LYS A 351 -14.28 3.62 15.68
C LYS A 351 -14.06 4.74 16.70
N ARG A 352 -13.81 5.98 16.25
CA ARG A 352 -13.55 7.16 17.09
C ARG A 352 -14.70 8.16 17.11
N PHE A 353 -15.28 8.38 15.95
CA PHE A 353 -16.29 9.41 15.71
C PHE A 353 -17.57 8.74 15.24
N THR A 354 -18.63 8.93 16.01
CA THR A 354 -19.99 8.49 15.66
C THR A 354 -20.70 9.49 14.73
N ASP A 355 -20.11 10.66 14.51
CA ASP A 355 -20.66 11.74 13.69
C ASP A 355 -20.03 11.73 12.29
N ASP A 356 -20.83 11.38 11.29
CA ASP A 356 -20.41 11.35 9.88
C ASP A 356 -19.97 12.72 9.34
N THR A 357 -20.38 13.84 9.96
CA THR A 357 -19.95 15.18 9.53
C THR A 357 -18.46 15.39 9.78
N ILE A 358 -17.90 14.83 10.87
CA ILE A 358 -16.47 14.85 11.17
C ILE A 358 -15.71 14.04 10.11
N ILE A 359 -16.20 12.84 9.79
CA ILE A 359 -15.57 11.96 8.80
C ILE A 359 -15.60 12.60 7.41
N SER A 360 -16.72 13.23 7.04
CA SER A 360 -16.86 14.00 5.81
C SER A 360 -15.92 15.21 5.77
N HIS A 361 -15.74 15.91 6.89
CA HIS A 361 -14.79 17.01 7.00
C HIS A 361 -13.33 16.53 6.84
N ILE A 362 -12.94 15.44 7.50
CA ILE A 362 -11.60 14.83 7.35
C ILE A 362 -11.33 14.47 5.88
N LYS A 363 -12.29 13.85 5.18
CA LYS A 363 -12.18 13.54 3.75
C LYS A 363 -12.05 14.81 2.90
N SER A 364 -12.84 15.85 3.19
CA SER A 364 -12.83 17.13 2.46
C SER A 364 -11.46 17.82 2.46
N ILE A 365 -10.65 17.62 3.52
CA ILE A 365 -9.28 18.12 3.59
C ILE A 365 -8.34 17.03 3.09
N ARG A 366 -8.25 16.90 1.76
CA ARG A 366 -7.53 15.80 1.11
C ARG A 366 -6.09 15.63 1.59
N SER A 367 -5.38 16.72 1.93
CA SER A 367 -4.03 16.64 2.49
C SER A 367 -3.99 15.83 3.79
N LEU A 368 -4.89 16.10 4.75
CA LEU A 368 -5.01 15.33 6.00
C LEU A 368 -5.46 13.88 5.72
N TYR A 369 -6.37 13.67 4.77
CA TYR A 369 -6.86 12.34 4.41
C TYR A 369 -5.85 11.47 3.65
N ILE A 370 -4.94 12.07 2.86
CA ILE A 370 -3.77 11.40 2.29
C ILE A 370 -2.79 11.03 3.39
N MET A 371 -2.46 11.98 4.28
CA MET A 371 -1.54 11.70 5.39
C MET A 371 -2.06 10.59 6.32
N SER A 372 -3.39 10.46 6.45
CA SER A 372 -4.08 9.36 7.15
C SER A 372 -3.87 7.97 6.51
N HIS A 373 -3.07 7.82 5.45
CA HIS A 373 -2.57 6.53 5.00
C HIS A 373 -1.65 5.87 6.04
N ILE A 374 -0.85 6.66 6.77
CA ILE A 374 -0.06 6.14 7.90
C ILE A 374 -0.90 6.28 9.19
N PRO A 375 -1.14 5.19 9.95
CA PRO A 375 -1.99 5.21 11.15
C PRO A 375 -1.62 6.26 12.21
N VAL A 376 -0.35 6.63 12.36
CA VAL A 376 0.07 7.67 13.31
C VAL A 376 -0.61 9.02 13.03
N PHE A 377 -0.88 9.37 11.77
CA PHE A 377 -1.60 10.60 11.43
C PHE A 377 -3.08 10.49 11.77
N CYS A 378 -3.69 9.31 11.62
CA CYS A 378 -5.06 9.08 12.07
C CYS A 378 -5.18 9.26 13.60
N TRP A 379 -4.18 8.82 14.36
CA TRP A 379 -4.09 9.04 15.81
C TRP A 379 -3.91 10.52 16.17
N ILE A 380 -2.94 11.23 15.55
CA ILE A 380 -2.71 12.67 15.76
C ILE A 380 -4.00 13.45 15.46
N LEU A 381 -4.60 13.22 14.29
CA LEU A 381 -5.82 13.91 13.83
C LEU A 381 -7.00 13.63 14.76
N SER A 382 -7.18 12.37 15.17
CA SER A 382 -8.27 12.01 16.10
C SER A 382 -8.08 12.68 17.46
N THR A 383 -6.85 12.72 17.98
CA THR A 383 -6.50 13.36 19.25
C THR A 383 -6.79 14.86 19.22
N VAL A 384 -6.45 15.54 18.12
CA VAL A 384 -6.74 16.97 17.92
C VAL A 384 -8.25 17.22 17.85
N ILE A 385 -8.96 16.52 16.96
CA ILE A 385 -10.40 16.73 16.74
C ILE A 385 -11.20 16.43 18.00
N GLN A 386 -10.93 15.31 18.68
CA GLN A 386 -11.58 14.97 19.94
C GLN A 386 -11.35 16.08 20.99
N LYS A 387 -10.12 16.60 21.11
CA LYS A 387 -9.83 17.62 22.13
C LYS A 387 -10.41 19.00 21.82
N LEU A 388 -10.68 19.31 20.54
CA LEU A 388 -11.42 20.50 20.13
C LEU A 388 -12.92 20.37 20.43
N LEU A 389 -13.53 19.22 20.09
CA LEU A 389 -14.94 18.93 20.39
C LEU A 389 -15.26 18.93 21.89
N GLU A 390 -14.32 18.51 22.74
CA GLU A 390 -14.44 18.61 24.20
C GLU A 390 -14.38 20.05 24.73
N GLN A 391 -13.89 21.03 23.95
CA GLN A 391 -13.64 22.41 24.41
C GLN A 391 -14.68 23.42 23.89
N THR A 392 -15.33 23.18 22.75
CA THR A 392 -16.31 24.10 22.16
C THR A 392 -17.48 23.37 21.50
N GLU A 393 -18.70 23.90 21.63
CA GLU A 393 -19.92 23.35 21.00
C GLU A 393 -19.91 23.45 19.46
N LYS A 394 -19.07 24.34 18.91
CA LYS A 394 -18.80 24.50 17.47
C LYS A 394 -17.30 24.75 17.27
N PRO A 395 -16.45 23.71 17.24
CA PRO A 395 -15.03 23.89 17.00
C PRO A 395 -14.79 24.27 15.54
N GLU A 396 -13.95 25.27 15.32
CA GLU A 396 -13.30 25.44 14.02
C GLU A 396 -12.27 24.31 13.89
N LEU A 397 -12.51 23.41 12.93
CA LEU A 397 -11.63 22.26 12.70
C LEU A 397 -10.44 22.68 11.81
N PRO A 398 -9.23 22.10 12.01
CA PRO A 398 -8.04 22.49 11.27
C PRO A 398 -8.18 22.23 9.77
N GLN A 399 -7.97 23.23 8.92
CA GLN A 399 -8.12 23.13 7.46
C GLN A 399 -6.79 22.87 6.71
N THR A 400 -5.64 23.11 7.37
CA THR A 400 -4.31 22.86 6.78
C THR A 400 -3.49 21.88 7.63
N LEU A 401 -2.40 21.33 7.07
CA LEU A 401 -1.52 20.44 7.83
C LEU A 401 -0.85 21.21 8.98
N THR A 402 -0.42 22.45 8.73
CA THR A 402 0.20 23.30 9.75
C THR A 402 -0.75 23.61 10.90
N GLN A 403 -2.02 23.92 10.62
CA GLN A 403 -3.03 24.10 11.67
C GLN A 403 -3.18 22.86 12.54
N MET A 404 -3.25 21.68 11.92
CA MET A 404 -3.38 20.41 12.64
C MET A 404 -2.19 20.17 13.58
N TYR A 405 -0.95 20.42 13.12
CA TYR A 405 0.26 20.27 13.93
C TYR A 405 0.38 21.33 15.04
N VAL A 406 -0.02 22.57 14.78
CA VAL A 406 -0.11 23.64 15.79
C VAL A 406 -1.10 23.26 16.90
N HIS A 407 -2.30 22.79 16.55
CA HIS A 407 -3.27 22.30 17.53
C HIS A 407 -2.75 21.08 18.29
N PHE A 408 -2.06 20.14 17.62
CA PHE A 408 -1.47 18.98 18.27
C PHE A 408 -0.43 19.39 19.33
N LEU A 409 0.48 20.29 18.99
CA LEU A 409 1.48 20.81 19.93
C LEU A 409 0.83 21.49 21.16
N VAL A 410 -0.20 22.31 20.93
CA VAL A 410 -0.99 22.95 22.00
C VAL A 410 -1.71 21.92 22.87
N VAL A 411 -2.26 20.84 22.29
CA VAL A 411 -2.88 19.74 23.03
C VAL A 411 -1.84 19.00 23.88
N GLN A 412 -0.64 18.72 23.36
CA GLN A 412 0.42 18.06 24.13
C GLN A 412 0.91 18.93 25.30
N ALA A 413 1.09 20.25 25.08
CA ALA A 413 1.42 21.21 26.14
C ALA A 413 0.33 21.25 27.24
N LYS A 414 -0.96 21.34 26.85
CA LYS A 414 -2.10 21.27 27.80
C LYS A 414 -2.10 19.96 28.60
N VAL A 415 -1.88 18.81 27.94
CA VAL A 415 -1.88 17.49 28.58
C VAL A 415 -0.70 17.32 29.54
N GLN A 416 0.49 17.85 29.19
CA GLN A 416 1.66 17.84 30.07
C GLN A 416 1.40 18.62 31.36
N ASN A 417 0.94 19.88 31.24
CA ASN A 417 0.71 20.74 32.39
C ASN A 417 -0.28 20.09 33.37
N ILE A 418 -1.40 19.54 32.87
CA ILE A 418 -2.40 18.83 33.70
C ILE A 418 -1.82 17.61 34.44
N LYS A 419 -0.85 16.88 33.85
CA LYS A 419 -0.28 15.67 34.46
C LYS A 419 0.74 15.98 35.57
N TYR A 420 1.56 17.00 35.38
CA TYR A 420 2.77 17.21 36.20
C TYR A 420 2.74 18.50 37.03
N GLN A 421 1.86 19.46 36.71
CA GLN A 421 1.68 20.69 37.48
C GLN A 421 0.22 20.74 37.98
N GLN A 422 0.02 20.75 39.30
CA GLN A 422 -1.31 20.76 39.94
C GLN A 422 -2.00 22.14 39.86
N GLY A 423 -1.98 22.80 38.69
CA GLY A 423 -2.54 24.12 38.46
C GLY A 423 -3.93 24.06 37.83
N SER A 424 -4.98 24.22 38.63
CA SER A 424 -6.37 24.33 38.16
C SER A 424 -6.69 25.74 37.61
N GLY A 425 -5.87 26.23 36.66
CA GLY A 425 -6.00 27.55 36.03
C GLY A 425 -6.36 27.42 34.54
N ALA A 426 -7.37 28.14 34.08
CA ALA A 426 -8.05 27.83 32.82
C ALA A 426 -7.33 28.22 31.51
N ASP A 427 -6.16 28.90 31.53
CA ASP A 427 -5.68 29.61 30.33
C ASP A 427 -4.16 29.63 30.02
N LEU A 428 -3.29 28.96 30.78
CA LEU A 428 -1.83 28.99 30.54
C LEU A 428 -1.26 27.62 30.20
N HIS A 429 -1.40 27.24 28.92
CA HIS A 429 -0.72 26.08 28.34
C HIS A 429 0.76 26.36 28.04
N TRP A 430 1.13 27.63 27.81
CA TRP A 430 2.51 28.08 27.68
C TRP A 430 3.07 28.61 29.02
N THR A 431 3.45 27.71 29.93
CA THR A 431 4.29 28.07 31.09
C THR A 431 5.73 28.36 30.64
N PRO A 432 6.59 29.02 31.46
CA PRO A 432 7.98 29.27 31.09
C PRO A 432 8.74 27.98 30.73
N GLU A 433 8.55 26.92 31.52
CA GLU A 433 9.25 25.65 31.37
C GLU A 433 8.79 24.90 30.10
N THR A 434 7.48 24.92 29.83
CA THR A 434 6.88 24.29 28.65
C THR A 434 7.25 25.05 27.36
N ARG A 435 7.43 26.38 27.43
CA ARG A 435 7.98 27.17 26.31
C ARG A 435 9.42 26.75 26.03
N GLU A 436 10.30 26.86 27.04
CA GLU A 436 11.73 26.53 26.91
C GLU A 436 11.95 25.12 26.34
N MET A 437 11.22 24.14 26.86
CA MET A 437 11.21 22.77 26.36
C MET A 437 10.88 22.69 24.85
N VAL A 438 9.82 23.36 24.39
CA VAL A 438 9.44 23.35 22.96
C VAL A 438 10.46 24.09 22.08
N LEU A 439 11.07 25.16 22.57
CA LEU A 439 12.12 25.89 21.84
C LEU A 439 13.36 25.01 21.63
N SER A 440 13.81 24.33 22.68
CA SER A 440 14.99 23.47 22.64
C SER A 440 14.73 22.16 21.87
N LEU A 441 13.50 21.62 21.92
CA LEU A 441 13.07 20.54 21.02
C LEU A 441 13.03 20.98 19.55
N GLY A 442 12.63 22.23 19.28
CA GLY A 442 12.68 22.81 17.94
C GLY A 442 14.10 22.99 17.40
N LYS A 443 15.03 23.46 18.24
CA LYS A 443 16.46 23.54 17.93
C LYS A 443 17.02 22.16 17.57
N LEU A 444 16.80 21.18 18.45
CA LEU A 444 17.22 19.78 18.24
C LEU A 444 16.64 19.21 16.95
N ALA A 445 15.35 19.45 16.69
CA ALA A 445 14.69 18.98 15.47
C ALA A 445 15.35 19.53 14.21
N PHE A 446 15.70 20.82 14.18
CA PHE A 446 16.36 21.47 13.05
C PHE A 446 17.79 20.95 12.84
N GLU A 447 18.61 20.92 13.89
CA GLU A 447 20.00 20.45 13.79
C GLU A 447 20.09 18.98 13.35
N GLN A 448 19.22 18.11 13.89
CA GLN A 448 19.20 16.71 13.49
C GLN A 448 18.59 16.51 12.09
N LEU A 449 17.64 17.36 11.66
CA LEU A 449 17.14 17.35 10.28
C LEU A 449 18.24 17.72 9.28
N GLN A 450 19.06 18.74 9.57
CA GLN A 450 20.23 19.08 8.75
C GLN A 450 21.29 17.97 8.71
N LYS A 451 21.49 17.24 9.82
CA LYS A 451 22.37 16.06 9.89
C LYS A 451 21.79 14.83 9.17
N GLY A 452 20.50 14.83 8.81
CA GLY A 452 19.79 13.65 8.27
C GLY A 452 19.46 12.58 9.32
N ASN A 453 19.53 12.94 10.61
CA ASN A 453 19.38 12.03 11.73
C ASN A 453 17.91 11.93 12.19
N LEU A 454 17.41 10.69 12.28
CA LEU A 454 16.09 10.36 12.86
C LEU A 454 16.18 9.90 14.32
N ILE A 455 17.40 9.66 14.81
CA ILE A 455 17.75 9.10 16.12
C ILE A 455 18.92 9.91 16.64
N PHE A 456 18.86 10.34 17.89
CA PHE A 456 19.84 11.25 18.50
C PHE A 456 20.06 10.93 19.99
N TYR A 457 21.18 11.37 20.54
CA TYR A 457 21.73 10.92 21.82
C TYR A 457 21.58 11.99 22.91
N GLU A 458 21.79 11.62 24.18
CA GLU A 458 21.80 12.53 25.32
C GLU A 458 22.79 13.69 25.16
N SER A 459 23.91 13.46 24.47
CA SER A 459 24.83 14.52 24.05
C SER A 459 24.15 15.56 23.15
N ASP A 460 23.39 15.14 22.14
CA ASP A 460 22.65 16.05 21.25
C ASP A 460 21.55 16.83 22.02
N LEU A 461 20.88 16.19 22.99
CA LEU A 461 19.95 16.88 23.89
C LEU A 461 20.68 17.97 24.68
N SER A 462 21.83 17.63 25.28
CA SER A 462 22.60 18.57 26.11
C SER A 462 23.17 19.75 25.32
N GLU A 463 23.58 19.54 24.05
CA GLU A 463 24.00 20.59 23.11
C GLU A 463 22.84 21.53 22.74
N CYS A 464 21.60 21.02 22.78
CA CYS A 464 20.37 21.81 22.65
C CYS A 464 19.86 22.40 23.97
N GLY A 465 20.54 22.20 25.10
CA GLY A 465 20.10 22.67 26.41
C GLY A 465 18.91 21.90 27.00
N LEU A 466 18.64 20.68 26.52
CA LEU A 466 17.60 19.80 27.05
C LEU A 466 18.14 18.88 28.14
N ASP A 467 17.45 18.85 29.28
CA ASP A 467 17.57 17.74 30.22
C ASP A 467 16.84 16.50 29.67
N ALA A 468 17.56 15.38 29.65
CA ALA A 468 17.08 14.05 29.30
C ALA A 468 15.82 13.62 30.08
N ALA A 469 15.73 13.94 31.37
CA ALA A 469 14.58 13.59 32.19
C ALA A 469 13.37 14.47 31.84
N ALA A 470 13.56 15.79 31.73
CA ALA A 470 12.53 16.74 31.31
C ALA A 470 11.98 16.48 29.89
N ALA A 471 12.85 16.15 28.92
CA ALA A 471 12.43 15.84 27.54
C ALA A 471 11.59 14.56 27.47
N SER A 472 11.89 13.56 28.31
CA SER A 472 11.14 12.30 28.39
C SER A 472 9.69 12.46 28.89
N VAL A 473 9.35 13.60 29.50
CA VAL A 473 7.98 13.96 29.89
C VAL A 473 7.09 14.20 28.66
N TYR A 474 7.67 14.58 27.53
CA TYR A 474 6.99 14.98 26.29
C TYR A 474 6.67 13.79 25.34
N SER A 475 6.31 12.63 25.91
CA SER A 475 6.14 11.34 25.18
C SER A 475 5.04 11.28 24.11
N GLY A 476 4.38 12.41 23.82
CA GLY A 476 3.37 12.59 22.77
C GLY A 476 3.89 13.39 21.57
N VAL A 477 5.15 13.83 21.63
CA VAL A 477 5.90 14.48 20.53
C VAL A 477 7.25 13.76 20.32
N PHE A 478 7.85 13.33 21.43
CA PHE A 478 9.26 12.96 21.54
C PHE A 478 9.39 11.73 22.44
N THR A 479 10.02 10.65 22.00
CA THR A 479 10.13 9.40 22.76
C THR A 479 11.56 8.99 23.05
N GLN A 480 11.85 8.73 24.33
CA GLN A 480 13.03 8.00 24.76
C GLN A 480 12.95 6.55 24.27
N VAL A 481 13.96 6.10 23.54
CA VAL A 481 14.03 4.75 22.95
C VAL A 481 14.67 3.76 23.93
N PHE A 482 15.62 4.21 24.76
CA PHE A 482 16.33 3.37 25.76
C PHE A 482 16.42 4.05 27.13
N ARG A 483 16.26 3.25 28.20
CA ARG A 483 16.66 3.62 29.57
C ARG A 483 18.09 3.15 29.83
N GLU A 484 18.82 3.90 30.65
CA GLU A 484 20.21 3.63 31.06
C GLU A 484 20.36 2.36 31.91
N GLU A 485 21.48 1.65 31.73
CA GLU A 485 22.14 0.82 32.75
C GLU A 485 23.68 0.84 32.54
N PRO A 486 24.51 0.46 33.53
CA PRO A 486 25.89 0.96 33.64
C PRO A 486 26.93 0.22 32.79
N GLY A 487 27.46 0.88 31.76
CA GLY A 487 28.55 0.41 30.91
C GLY A 487 29.39 1.57 30.34
N LEU A 488 30.65 1.30 29.97
CA LEU A 488 31.72 2.31 29.81
C LEU A 488 31.49 3.46 28.81
N TYR A 489 30.56 3.33 27.85
CA TYR A 489 30.02 4.43 27.02
C TYR A 489 28.67 3.99 26.42
N GLN A 490 27.53 4.48 26.95
CA GLN A 490 26.21 4.31 26.32
C GLN A 490 25.27 5.49 26.66
N ASP A 491 25.21 6.50 25.78
CA ASP A 491 24.29 7.63 25.95
C ASP A 491 22.82 7.21 25.73
N LYS A 492 21.89 7.78 26.50
CA LYS A 492 20.44 7.61 26.27
C LYS A 492 20.10 8.07 24.85
N VAL A 493 19.10 7.45 24.24
CA VAL A 493 18.75 7.68 22.83
C VAL A 493 17.27 7.98 22.68
N TYR A 494 16.99 8.83 21.72
CA TYR A 494 15.72 9.51 21.56
C TYR A 494 15.38 9.65 20.07
N CYS A 495 14.09 9.75 19.78
CA CYS A 495 13.58 10.09 18.46
C CYS A 495 12.26 10.86 18.57
N PHE A 496 11.89 11.61 17.53
CA PHE A 496 10.52 12.09 17.38
C PHE A 496 9.61 10.93 16.97
N ILE A 497 8.33 10.98 17.33
CA ILE A 497 7.36 9.92 17.03
C ILE A 497 7.23 9.66 15.52
N HIS A 498 7.41 10.71 14.71
CA HIS A 498 7.41 10.65 13.25
C HIS A 498 8.27 11.79 12.68
N LEU A 499 8.87 11.62 11.50
CA LEU A 499 9.71 12.63 10.84
C LEU A 499 8.97 13.96 10.65
N SER A 500 7.67 13.92 10.31
CA SER A 500 6.85 15.13 10.18
C SER A 500 6.74 15.98 11.45
N LEU A 501 6.88 15.41 12.66
CA LEU A 501 6.96 16.20 13.90
C LEU A 501 8.32 16.88 14.03
N GLN A 502 9.40 16.23 13.60
CA GLN A 502 10.73 16.82 13.52
C GLN A 502 10.75 17.97 12.51
N GLU A 503 10.21 17.77 11.30
CA GLU A 503 10.12 18.83 10.27
C GLU A 503 9.24 20.01 10.72
N PHE A 504 8.12 19.76 11.41
CA PHE A 504 7.28 20.82 11.98
C PHE A 504 7.99 21.63 13.07
N LEU A 505 8.64 20.96 14.03
CA LEU A 505 9.37 21.62 15.11
C LEU A 505 10.61 22.36 14.60
N ALA A 506 11.28 21.83 13.59
CA ALA A 506 12.35 22.52 12.88
C ALA A 506 11.84 23.80 12.20
N ALA A 507 10.71 23.73 11.48
CA ALA A 507 10.11 24.90 10.85
C ALA A 507 9.68 25.96 11.87
N LEU A 508 9.13 25.54 13.01
CA LEU A 508 8.80 26.41 14.14
C LEU A 508 10.03 27.11 14.72
N HIS A 509 11.12 26.38 14.92
CA HIS A 509 12.39 26.95 15.40
C HIS A 509 13.00 27.94 14.41
N VAL A 510 13.02 27.61 13.11
CA VAL A 510 13.55 28.50 12.06
C VAL A 510 12.73 29.78 11.93
N HIS A 511 11.40 29.67 11.93
CA HIS A 511 10.50 30.82 11.97
C HIS A 511 10.78 31.70 13.20
N GLN A 512 10.79 31.09 14.40
CA GLN A 512 10.97 31.82 15.65
C GLN A 512 12.34 32.50 15.75
N THR A 513 13.41 31.83 15.35
CA THR A 513 14.77 32.39 15.40
C THR A 513 14.89 33.59 14.47
N PHE A 514 14.35 33.51 13.25
CA PHE A 514 14.32 34.64 12.31
C PHE A 514 13.60 35.86 12.92
N PHE A 515 12.41 35.68 13.49
CA PHE A 515 11.64 36.81 14.03
C PHE A 515 12.10 37.32 15.41
N SER A 516 12.82 36.52 16.19
CA SER A 516 13.35 36.93 17.50
C SER A 516 14.76 37.53 17.44
N SER A 517 15.58 37.14 16.46
CA SER A 517 17.00 37.53 16.36
C SER A 517 17.39 38.18 15.03
N GLY A 518 16.57 38.08 13.99
CA GLY A 518 16.91 38.48 12.62
C GLY A 518 17.76 37.46 11.85
N GLN A 519 18.15 36.34 12.48
CA GLN A 519 19.01 35.33 11.86
C GLN A 519 18.19 34.37 10.97
N ASN A 520 18.49 34.36 9.67
CA ASN A 520 18.03 33.29 8.78
C ASN A 520 18.89 32.03 9.00
N LEU A 521 18.35 31.01 9.67
CA LEU A 521 19.06 29.74 9.89
C LEU A 521 19.23 28.88 8.62
N LEU A 522 18.54 29.23 7.53
CA LEU A 522 18.64 28.54 6.25
C LEU A 522 19.74 29.13 5.36
N SER A 523 20.27 30.32 5.63
CA SER A 523 21.34 30.89 4.81
C SER A 523 22.71 30.27 5.18
N PRO A 524 23.62 30.09 4.20
CA PRO A 524 24.95 29.57 4.48
C PRO A 524 25.75 30.56 5.36
N PRO A 525 26.64 30.09 6.25
CA PRO A 525 27.27 30.88 7.33
C PRO A 525 28.22 32.02 6.88
N HIS A 526 28.24 32.36 5.59
CA HIS A 526 29.09 33.39 4.99
C HIS A 526 28.34 34.38 4.07
N SER A 527 26.99 34.38 4.06
CA SER A 527 26.22 35.44 3.38
C SER A 527 26.33 36.76 4.15
N SER A 528 26.93 37.78 3.54
CA SER A 528 27.22 39.07 4.18
C SER A 528 25.96 39.89 4.50
N GLU A 529 25.96 40.45 5.71
CA GLU A 529 24.88 41.19 6.38
C GLU A 529 24.10 42.21 5.53
N SER A 530 22.81 41.93 5.34
CA SER A 530 21.75 42.92 5.36
C SER A 530 20.49 42.26 5.94
N PRO A 531 19.60 42.99 6.65
CA PRO A 531 18.38 42.38 7.17
C PRO A 531 17.47 41.95 6.02
N GLU A 532 17.36 40.64 5.80
CA GLU A 532 16.45 40.08 4.81
C GLU A 532 15.01 40.48 5.16
N SER A 533 14.26 40.99 4.18
CA SER A 533 12.83 41.23 4.37
C SER A 533 12.10 39.91 4.61
N GLU A 534 11.01 39.91 5.39
CA GLU A 534 10.20 38.72 5.67
C GLU A 534 9.85 37.91 4.40
N ALA A 535 9.49 38.60 3.32
CA ALA A 535 9.18 37.97 2.05
C ALA A 535 10.41 37.30 1.40
N ALA A 536 11.58 37.93 1.48
CA ALA A 536 12.84 37.36 0.97
C ALA A 536 13.26 36.11 1.75
N PHE A 537 13.06 36.10 3.08
CA PHE A 537 13.28 34.92 3.92
C PHE A 537 12.43 33.72 3.47
N TYR A 538 11.11 33.91 3.30
CA TYR A 538 10.24 32.83 2.82
C TYR A 538 10.54 32.42 1.36
N CYS A 539 10.87 33.36 0.47
CA CYS A 539 11.27 33.03 -0.90
C CYS A 539 12.58 32.24 -0.94
N SER A 540 13.55 32.57 -0.08
CA SER A 540 14.80 31.81 0.08
C SER A 540 14.54 30.37 0.53
N ALA A 541 13.60 30.16 1.47
CA ALA A 541 13.17 28.82 1.86
C ALA A 541 12.52 28.03 0.72
N VAL A 542 11.74 28.69 -0.15
CA VAL A 542 11.19 28.06 -1.38
C VAL A 542 12.31 27.62 -2.31
N ASP A 543 13.28 28.48 -2.61
CA ASP A 543 14.44 28.15 -3.46
C ASP A 543 15.23 26.96 -2.89
N GLN A 544 15.48 26.91 -1.58
CA GLN A 544 16.21 25.81 -0.95
C GLN A 544 15.47 24.47 -0.99
N ALA A 545 14.15 24.48 -0.78
CA ALA A 545 13.35 23.29 -0.92
C ALA A 545 13.38 22.75 -2.36
N LEU A 546 13.34 23.63 -3.36
CA LEU A 546 13.47 23.27 -4.78
C LEU A 546 14.87 22.73 -5.13
N GLN A 547 15.93 23.25 -4.49
CA GLN A 547 17.32 22.80 -4.68
C GLN A 547 17.65 21.48 -3.95
N SER A 548 16.94 21.14 -2.87
CA SER A 548 17.06 19.83 -2.20
C SER A 548 16.90 18.69 -3.22
N PRO A 549 17.76 17.65 -3.30
CA PRO A 549 17.63 16.63 -4.34
C PRO A 549 16.40 15.73 -4.15
N ASN A 550 16.17 15.23 -2.93
CA ASN A 550 15.17 14.19 -2.65
C ASN A 550 13.84 14.72 -2.09
N GLY A 551 13.72 16.04 -1.89
CA GLY A 551 12.51 16.66 -1.32
C GLY A 551 12.41 16.60 0.21
N HIS A 552 13.52 16.39 0.90
CA HIS A 552 13.57 16.33 2.38
C HIS A 552 13.27 17.65 3.09
N LEU A 553 13.02 18.74 2.33
CA LEU A 553 12.55 20.02 2.86
C LEU A 553 11.12 20.34 2.41
N ASP A 554 10.46 19.47 1.64
CA ASP A 554 9.14 19.75 1.06
C ASP A 554 8.08 19.96 2.17
N LEU A 555 8.06 19.09 3.19
CA LEU A 555 7.12 19.20 4.31
C LEU A 555 7.53 20.30 5.30
N PHE A 556 8.83 20.44 5.57
CA PHE A 556 9.39 21.57 6.33
C PHE A 556 8.96 22.92 5.74
N LEU A 557 9.06 23.10 4.41
CA LEU A 557 8.63 24.33 3.74
C LEU A 557 7.13 24.59 3.92
N ARG A 558 6.30 23.56 3.76
CA ARG A 558 4.84 23.65 3.99
C ARG A 558 4.52 24.15 5.39
N PHE A 559 5.19 23.62 6.42
CA PHE A 559 5.02 24.09 7.79
C PHE A 559 5.54 25.52 7.99
N LEU A 560 6.71 25.86 7.45
CA LEU A 560 7.32 27.19 7.59
C LEU A 560 6.43 28.29 6.97
N LEU A 561 5.85 28.01 5.81
CA LEU A 561 4.90 28.90 5.14
C LEU A 561 3.55 28.95 5.85
N GLY A 562 3.03 27.82 6.34
CA GLY A 562 1.82 27.84 7.17
C GLY A 562 1.99 28.65 8.45
N LEU A 563 3.18 28.65 9.07
CA LEU A 563 3.51 29.48 10.23
C LEU A 563 3.60 30.98 9.91
N SER A 564 3.67 31.39 8.64
CA SER A 564 3.61 32.81 8.26
C SER A 564 2.21 33.43 8.40
N LEU A 565 1.18 32.60 8.57
CA LEU A 565 -0.20 33.07 8.73
C LEU A 565 -0.49 33.52 10.18
N PRO A 566 -1.02 34.75 10.39
CA PRO A 566 -1.38 35.26 11.72
C PRO A 566 -2.36 34.37 12.49
N THR A 567 -3.24 33.63 11.81
CA THR A 567 -4.17 32.66 12.43
C THR A 567 -3.43 31.53 13.15
N ASN A 568 -2.36 31.01 12.56
CA ASN A 568 -1.57 29.92 13.12
C ASN A 568 -0.66 30.43 14.25
N GLN A 569 -0.14 31.65 14.11
CA GLN A 569 0.62 32.33 15.16
C GLN A 569 -0.24 32.68 16.39
N MET A 570 -1.52 33.02 16.21
CA MET A 570 -2.45 33.31 17.30
C MET A 570 -2.66 32.09 18.21
N LEU A 571 -2.73 30.88 17.64
CA LEU A 571 -2.81 29.63 18.41
C LEU A 571 -1.52 29.33 19.21
N LEU A 572 -0.39 29.89 18.79
CA LEU A 572 0.92 29.81 19.46
C LEU A 572 1.22 31.07 20.31
N GLN A 573 0.22 31.91 20.60
CA GLN A 573 0.40 33.16 21.35
C GLN A 573 0.98 32.88 22.75
N GLY A 574 2.20 33.36 22.98
CA GLY A 574 2.98 33.12 24.20
C GLY A 574 4.23 32.28 23.96
N LEU A 575 4.22 31.39 22.96
CA LEU A 575 5.44 30.76 22.45
C LEU A 575 6.10 31.65 21.38
N LEU A 576 5.31 32.11 20.42
CA LEU A 576 5.73 33.08 19.40
C LEU A 576 5.42 34.51 19.87
N THR A 577 6.36 35.43 19.62
CA THR A 577 6.07 36.87 19.63
C THR A 577 5.16 37.20 18.45
N GLN A 578 4.02 37.85 18.69
CA GLN A 578 3.15 38.29 17.61
C GLN A 578 3.90 39.29 16.72
N THR A 579 4.32 38.84 15.56
CA THR A 579 4.86 39.69 14.51
C THR A 579 3.69 40.28 13.75
N GLY A 580 3.78 41.56 13.40
CA GLY A 580 2.81 42.21 12.53
C GLY A 580 2.99 41.76 11.08
N SER A 581 2.99 40.44 10.82
CA SER A 581 3.16 39.85 9.50
C SER A 581 2.14 40.47 8.57
N SER A 582 2.63 41.36 7.70
CA SER A 582 1.74 42.15 6.87
C SER A 582 1.10 41.24 5.83
N SER A 583 -0.18 41.43 5.52
CA SER A 583 -0.83 40.69 4.42
C SER A 583 -0.05 40.81 3.09
N GLY A 584 0.71 41.91 2.90
CA GLY A 584 1.59 42.12 1.76
C GLY A 584 2.89 41.30 1.77
N THR A 585 3.31 40.72 2.90
CA THR A 585 4.42 39.76 2.97
C THR A 585 4.00 38.45 2.30
N ASN A 586 2.93 37.83 2.81
CA ASN A 586 2.45 36.53 2.31
C ASN A 586 2.01 36.62 0.85
N GLN A 587 1.40 37.74 0.43
CA GLN A 587 1.04 37.97 -0.97
C GLN A 587 2.25 37.93 -1.92
N LYS A 588 3.39 38.52 -1.54
CA LYS A 588 4.63 38.46 -2.35
C LYS A 588 5.17 37.03 -2.46
N THR A 589 5.14 36.27 -1.37
CA THR A 589 5.57 34.86 -1.39
C THR A 589 4.61 34.00 -2.23
N VAL A 590 3.30 34.26 -2.20
CA VAL A 590 2.30 33.63 -3.08
C VAL A 590 2.58 33.95 -4.55
N GLU A 591 2.85 35.20 -4.90
CA GLU A 591 3.20 35.62 -6.27
C GLU A 591 4.51 34.95 -6.73
N TYR A 592 5.51 34.89 -5.87
CA TYR A 592 6.78 34.21 -6.14
C TYR A 592 6.61 32.70 -6.34
N ILE A 593 5.79 32.01 -5.53
CA ILE A 593 5.48 30.59 -5.74
C ILE A 593 4.75 30.38 -7.08
N LYS A 594 3.86 31.30 -7.48
CA LYS A 594 3.19 31.27 -8.79
C LYS A 594 4.16 31.56 -9.95
N GLU A 595 5.21 32.36 -9.74
CA GLU A 595 6.32 32.52 -10.69
C GLU A 595 7.12 31.21 -10.82
N LYS A 596 7.53 30.61 -9.70
CA LYS A 596 8.23 29.30 -9.65
C LYS A 596 7.47 28.18 -10.35
N LEU A 597 6.15 28.10 -10.18
CA LEU A 597 5.29 27.14 -10.88
C LEU A 597 5.28 27.29 -12.41
N ASN A 598 5.80 28.39 -12.96
CA ASN A 598 5.96 28.62 -14.41
C ASN A 598 7.41 28.50 -14.89
N GLU A 599 8.40 28.23 -14.01
CA GLU A 599 9.78 27.97 -14.41
C GLU A 599 9.90 26.66 -15.23
N LYS A 600 10.77 26.67 -16.25
CA LYS A 600 10.99 25.49 -17.09
C LYS A 600 11.88 24.47 -16.38
N GLY A 601 11.53 23.19 -16.50
CA GLY A 601 12.29 22.08 -15.92
C GLY A 601 11.91 21.73 -14.48
N LEU A 602 10.91 22.41 -13.90
CA LEU A 602 10.33 22.02 -12.62
C LEU A 602 9.63 20.65 -12.74
N SER A 603 10.12 19.65 -12.00
CA SER A 603 9.50 18.32 -11.95
C SER A 603 8.12 18.36 -11.29
N ALA A 604 7.20 17.53 -11.74
CA ALA A 604 5.80 17.59 -11.31
C ALA A 604 5.60 17.40 -9.79
N GLU A 605 6.42 16.57 -9.13
CA GLU A 605 6.41 16.38 -7.68
C GLU A 605 6.66 17.70 -6.92
N ARG A 606 7.48 18.60 -7.49
CA ARG A 606 7.75 19.93 -6.93
C ARG A 606 6.61 20.88 -7.20
N SER A 607 6.02 20.84 -8.39
CA SER A 607 4.82 21.62 -8.68
C SER A 607 3.67 21.26 -7.72
N LEU A 608 3.49 19.97 -7.42
CA LEU A 608 2.52 19.51 -6.41
C LEU A 608 2.86 20.03 -5.01
N ASN A 609 4.13 19.97 -4.57
CA ASN A 609 4.52 20.54 -3.28
C ASN A 609 4.29 22.06 -3.20
N LEU A 610 4.61 22.81 -4.25
CA LEU A 610 4.34 24.26 -4.32
C LEU A 610 2.84 24.58 -4.27
N LEU A 611 1.99 23.73 -4.88
CA LEU A 611 0.52 23.86 -4.77
C LEU A 611 0.02 23.51 -3.37
N HIS A 612 0.65 22.55 -2.67
CA HIS A 612 0.41 22.36 -1.24
C HIS A 612 0.86 23.57 -0.40
N CYS A 613 1.98 24.22 -0.74
CA CYS A 613 2.44 25.44 -0.08
C CYS A 613 1.46 26.61 -0.24
N LEU A 614 0.86 26.79 -1.42
CA LEU A 614 -0.21 27.78 -1.62
C LEU A 614 -1.43 27.50 -0.73
N ASN A 615 -1.80 26.23 -0.55
CA ASN A 615 -2.89 25.85 0.36
C ASN A 615 -2.53 26.10 1.84
N GLU A 616 -1.30 25.87 2.28
CA GLU A 616 -0.87 26.22 3.65
C GLU A 616 -0.83 27.76 3.87
N LEU A 617 -0.67 28.55 2.81
CA LEU A 617 -0.81 30.01 2.80
C LEU A 617 -2.27 30.51 2.63
N ASN A 618 -3.25 29.60 2.59
CA ASN A 618 -4.67 29.87 2.28
C ASN A 618 -4.92 30.56 0.91
N ASP A 619 -3.96 30.52 -0.02
CA ASP A 619 -4.19 30.96 -1.41
C ASP A 619 -4.79 29.81 -2.22
N HIS A 620 -6.07 29.96 -2.53
CA HIS A 620 -6.79 29.07 -3.44
C HIS A 620 -7.11 29.77 -4.77
N SER A 621 -6.42 30.86 -5.14
CA SER A 621 -6.81 31.69 -6.29
C SER A 621 -6.67 30.92 -7.60
N LEU A 622 -5.51 30.29 -7.79
CA LEU A 622 -5.20 29.46 -8.96
C LEU A 622 -6.12 28.23 -9.01
N VAL A 623 -6.33 27.57 -7.86
CA VAL A 623 -7.20 26.38 -7.78
C VAL A 623 -8.65 26.72 -8.17
N LYS A 624 -9.18 27.85 -7.70
CA LYS A 624 -10.54 28.32 -8.03
C LYS A 624 -10.67 28.73 -9.51
N GLU A 625 -9.66 29.39 -10.07
CA GLU A 625 -9.57 29.71 -11.50
C GLU A 625 -9.66 28.44 -12.35
N ILE A 626 -8.86 27.43 -12.01
CA ILE A 626 -8.86 26.14 -12.73
C ILE A 626 -10.18 25.39 -12.54
N GLN A 627 -10.74 25.33 -11.33
CA GLN A 627 -12.06 24.72 -11.09
C GLN A 627 -13.15 25.38 -11.95
N MET A 628 -13.12 26.70 -12.10
CA MET A 628 -14.02 27.42 -13.02
C MET A 628 -13.82 26.97 -14.47
N TYR A 629 -12.58 26.97 -14.99
CA TYR A 629 -12.31 26.52 -16.36
C TYR A 629 -12.70 25.06 -16.61
N MET A 630 -12.45 24.15 -15.65
CA MET A 630 -12.87 22.75 -15.73
C MET A 630 -14.39 22.61 -15.76
N SER A 631 -15.12 23.36 -14.92
CA SER A 631 -16.59 23.34 -14.89
C SER A 631 -17.22 23.83 -16.21
N LEU A 632 -16.57 24.79 -16.87
CA LEU A 632 -16.98 25.34 -18.17
C LEU A 632 -16.38 24.57 -19.37
N ARG A 633 -15.52 23.57 -19.12
CA ARG A 633 -14.74 22.80 -20.12
C ARG A 633 -13.86 23.67 -21.05
N LEU A 634 -13.37 24.79 -20.54
CA LEU A 634 -12.57 25.79 -21.29
C LEU A 634 -11.07 25.47 -21.27
N PHE A 635 -10.69 24.24 -21.62
CA PHE A 635 -9.29 23.78 -21.57
C PHE A 635 -8.35 24.52 -22.54
N SER A 636 -8.90 25.13 -23.60
CA SER A 636 -8.15 26.01 -24.53
C SER A 636 -7.61 27.28 -23.88
N GLU A 637 -8.09 27.66 -22.70
CA GLU A 637 -7.58 28.82 -21.96
C GLU A 637 -6.37 28.49 -21.07
N LEU A 638 -6.04 27.21 -20.88
CA LEU A 638 -4.89 26.75 -20.10
C LEU A 638 -3.60 26.95 -20.90
N LYS A 639 -2.84 27.98 -20.53
CA LYS A 639 -1.67 28.49 -21.27
C LYS A 639 -0.35 28.34 -20.52
N SER A 640 -0.37 28.07 -19.22
CA SER A 640 0.83 28.06 -18.38
C SER A 640 1.11 26.70 -17.69
N PRO A 641 2.39 26.37 -17.39
CA PRO A 641 2.72 25.16 -16.61
C PRO A 641 2.09 25.15 -15.21
N ALA A 642 1.94 26.30 -14.57
CA ALA A 642 1.26 26.42 -13.28
C ALA A 642 -0.21 26.02 -13.35
N GLN A 643 -0.92 26.44 -14.41
CA GLN A 643 -2.31 26.08 -14.64
C GLN A 643 -2.49 24.57 -14.86
N TRP A 644 -1.64 23.93 -15.67
CA TRP A 644 -1.67 22.48 -15.86
C TRP A 644 -1.28 21.70 -14.60
N SER A 645 -0.29 22.20 -13.84
CA SER A 645 0.07 21.64 -12.53
C SER A 645 -1.10 21.69 -11.55
N ALA A 646 -1.89 22.77 -11.57
CA ALA A 646 -3.11 22.90 -10.78
C ALA A 646 -4.25 21.98 -11.24
N VAL A 647 -4.39 21.68 -12.54
CA VAL A 647 -5.30 20.60 -13.02
C VAL A 647 -4.83 19.24 -12.51
N SER A 648 -3.54 18.91 -12.64
CA SER A 648 -2.93 17.69 -12.09
C SER A 648 -3.21 17.58 -10.58
N PHE A 649 -2.95 18.64 -9.83
CA PHE A 649 -3.21 18.71 -8.39
C PHE A 649 -4.69 18.48 -8.05
N LEU A 650 -5.62 19.06 -8.82
CA LEU A 650 -7.06 18.87 -8.59
C LEU A 650 -7.52 17.44 -8.87
N LEU A 651 -7.09 16.84 -9.98
CA LEU A 651 -7.45 15.47 -10.37
C LEU A 651 -6.83 14.41 -9.46
N LEU A 652 -5.62 14.68 -8.96
CA LEU A 652 -5.03 13.87 -7.91
C LEU A 652 -5.75 14.11 -6.58
N SER A 653 -6.12 15.34 -6.23
CA SER A 653 -6.70 15.66 -4.91
C SER A 653 -8.20 15.41 -4.79
N SER A 654 -8.88 14.92 -5.82
CA SER A 654 -10.28 14.49 -5.72
C SER A 654 -10.43 13.10 -5.08
N ASP A 655 -11.68 12.78 -4.69
CA ASP A 655 -12.11 11.44 -4.26
C ASP A 655 -12.57 10.58 -5.45
N SER A 656 -12.18 10.96 -6.68
CA SER A 656 -12.49 10.22 -7.90
C SER A 656 -11.46 9.11 -8.13
N ASP A 657 -11.93 7.87 -8.24
CA ASP A 657 -11.07 6.75 -8.66
C ASP A 657 -10.48 7.03 -10.06
N LEU A 658 -9.15 7.16 -10.14
CA LEU A 658 -8.42 7.39 -11.39
C LEU A 658 -8.21 6.10 -12.20
N GLU A 659 -9.15 5.14 -12.16
CA GLU A 659 -9.05 3.86 -12.87
C GLU A 659 -8.81 4.09 -14.38
N GLU A 660 -9.56 5.02 -14.98
CA GLU A 660 -9.43 5.42 -16.38
C GLU A 660 -9.23 6.94 -16.53
N PHE A 661 -8.02 7.34 -16.91
CA PHE A 661 -7.73 8.69 -17.37
C PHE A 661 -7.89 8.79 -18.89
N ASP A 662 -8.68 9.75 -19.36
CA ASP A 662 -8.88 10.01 -20.79
C ASP A 662 -8.53 11.47 -21.07
N LEU A 663 -7.44 11.69 -21.80
CA LEU A 663 -6.90 13.02 -22.07
C LEU A 663 -7.87 13.89 -22.88
N ARG A 664 -8.76 13.28 -23.67
CA ARG A 664 -9.76 14.00 -24.48
C ARG A 664 -10.77 14.75 -23.61
N LYS A 665 -10.97 14.31 -22.36
CA LYS A 665 -11.81 14.99 -21.35
C LYS A 665 -11.20 16.35 -20.91
N TYR A 666 -9.93 16.62 -21.22
CA TYR A 666 -9.15 17.78 -20.72
C TYR A 666 -8.52 18.64 -21.83
N GLY A 667 -9.01 18.56 -23.07
CA GLY A 667 -8.46 19.32 -24.20
C GLY A 667 -7.23 18.63 -24.81
N ALA A 668 -7.50 17.58 -25.58
CA ALA A 668 -6.51 16.71 -26.20
C ALA A 668 -5.37 17.48 -26.90
N SER A 669 -4.17 17.42 -26.33
CA SER A 669 -2.97 18.05 -26.86
C SER A 669 -1.71 17.51 -26.16
N GLU A 670 -0.55 17.67 -26.80
CA GLU A 670 0.73 17.30 -26.18
C GLU A 670 1.02 18.10 -24.90
N THR A 671 0.70 19.40 -24.88
CA THR A 671 0.85 20.26 -23.68
C THR A 671 0.00 19.75 -22.52
N ALA A 672 -1.24 19.33 -22.79
CA ALA A 672 -2.11 18.73 -21.78
C ALA A 672 -1.55 17.41 -21.26
N LEU A 673 -1.03 16.54 -22.14
CA LEU A 673 -0.39 15.30 -21.73
C LEU A 673 0.79 15.55 -20.79
N LEU A 674 1.73 16.43 -21.19
CA LEU A 674 2.94 16.71 -20.41
C LEU A 674 2.61 17.27 -19.02
N GLY A 675 1.58 18.13 -18.91
CA GLY A 675 1.09 18.64 -17.62
C GLY A 675 0.31 17.64 -16.77
N LEU A 676 -0.20 16.56 -17.37
CA LEU A 676 -1.03 15.52 -16.74
C LEU A 676 -0.33 14.15 -16.63
N LEU A 677 0.97 14.06 -16.96
CA LEU A 677 1.80 12.87 -16.68
C LEU A 677 1.69 12.35 -15.23
N PRO A 678 1.54 13.18 -14.18
CA PRO A 678 1.28 12.70 -12.81
C PRO A 678 -0.04 11.95 -12.66
N VAL A 679 -1.08 12.36 -13.39
CA VAL A 679 -2.38 11.68 -13.42
C VAL A 679 -2.26 10.37 -14.18
N VAL A 680 -1.59 10.38 -15.34
CA VAL A 680 -1.27 9.18 -16.13
C VAL A 680 -0.49 8.16 -15.28
N LYS A 681 0.49 8.59 -14.49
CA LYS A 681 1.28 7.75 -13.57
C LYS A 681 0.43 7.11 -12.46
N ALA A 682 -0.58 7.82 -11.97
CA ALA A 682 -1.49 7.39 -10.91
C ALA A 682 -2.69 6.56 -11.39
N SER A 683 -2.91 6.46 -12.70
CA SER A 683 -4.01 5.71 -13.29
C SER A 683 -3.70 4.23 -13.52
N THR A 684 -4.77 3.44 -13.66
CA THR A 684 -4.69 2.03 -14.08
C THR A 684 -4.76 1.91 -15.61
N LYS A 685 -5.54 2.78 -16.26
CA LYS A 685 -5.74 2.85 -17.71
C LYS A 685 -5.58 4.29 -18.20
N ALA A 686 -4.85 4.50 -19.30
CA ALA A 686 -4.67 5.80 -19.94
C ALA A 686 -5.13 5.75 -21.41
N LEU A 687 -6.17 6.53 -21.72
CA LEU A 687 -6.69 6.72 -23.07
C LEU A 687 -6.15 8.04 -23.64
N LEU A 688 -5.16 7.92 -24.52
CA LEU A 688 -4.45 9.01 -25.18
C LEU A 688 -4.67 9.00 -26.71
N CYS A 689 -5.67 8.25 -27.19
CA CYS A 689 -5.94 8.10 -28.61
C CYS A 689 -6.45 9.37 -29.28
N ALA A 690 -6.05 9.60 -30.53
CA ALA A 690 -6.41 10.76 -31.34
C ALA A 690 -6.17 12.11 -30.63
N CYS A 691 -5.08 12.23 -29.86
CA CYS A 691 -4.77 13.39 -29.03
C CYS A 691 -3.77 14.38 -29.66
N GLY A 692 -3.37 14.17 -30.91
CA GLY A 692 -2.41 15.03 -31.62
C GLY A 692 -1.00 14.94 -31.02
N LEU A 693 -0.64 13.77 -30.50
CA LEU A 693 0.67 13.52 -29.90
C LEU A 693 1.74 13.27 -30.97
N SER A 694 2.98 13.67 -30.67
CA SER A 694 4.15 13.53 -31.53
C SER A 694 5.23 12.64 -30.89
N PRO A 695 6.35 12.33 -31.56
CA PRO A 695 7.43 11.52 -30.97
C PRO A 695 8.04 12.14 -29.70
N HIS A 696 7.89 13.47 -29.52
CA HIS A 696 8.49 14.22 -28.42
C HIS A 696 7.93 13.84 -27.03
N CYS A 697 6.63 13.52 -26.92
CA CYS A 697 6.05 13.12 -25.63
C CYS A 697 6.38 11.68 -25.21
N CYS A 698 6.92 10.86 -26.11
CA CYS A 698 7.22 9.45 -25.82
C CYS A 698 8.33 9.28 -24.78
N GLY A 699 9.35 10.14 -24.74
CA GLY A 699 10.39 10.10 -23.71
C GLY A 699 9.84 10.36 -22.30
N PRO A 700 9.10 11.47 -22.07
CA PRO A 700 8.40 11.71 -20.80
C PRO A 700 7.37 10.62 -20.44
N LEU A 701 6.68 10.02 -21.42
CA LEU A 701 5.74 8.94 -21.15
C LEU A 701 6.46 7.62 -20.78
N ALA A 702 7.61 7.34 -21.40
CA ALA A 702 8.47 6.20 -21.07
C ALA A 702 9.01 6.27 -19.63
N SER A 703 9.35 7.47 -19.13
CA SER A 703 9.77 7.62 -17.73
C SER A 703 8.63 7.35 -16.75
N VAL A 704 7.38 7.67 -17.11
CA VAL A 704 6.19 7.29 -16.33
C VAL A 704 5.97 5.77 -16.32
N LEU A 705 6.10 5.10 -17.47
CA LEU A 705 5.88 3.65 -17.59
C LEU A 705 6.76 2.82 -16.64
N SER A 706 7.98 3.28 -16.35
CA SER A 706 8.91 2.63 -15.41
C SER A 706 8.42 2.54 -13.95
N SER A 707 7.48 3.42 -13.56
CA SER A 707 7.09 3.64 -12.16
C SER A 707 5.59 3.87 -11.95
N SER A 708 4.76 3.37 -12.87
CA SER A 708 3.31 3.57 -12.90
C SER A 708 2.51 2.31 -12.54
N SER A 709 1.23 2.50 -12.19
CA SER A 709 0.23 1.44 -12.06
C SER A 709 -0.48 1.08 -13.37
N LEU A 710 -0.01 1.61 -14.51
CA LEU A 710 -0.67 1.42 -15.80
C LEU A 710 -0.61 -0.03 -16.26
N THR A 711 -1.78 -0.62 -16.46
CA THR A 711 -1.97 -1.91 -17.14
C THR A 711 -2.45 -1.72 -18.58
N HIS A 712 -3.10 -0.60 -18.91
CA HIS A 712 -3.59 -0.32 -20.26
C HIS A 712 -3.19 1.09 -20.73
N LEU A 713 -2.62 1.17 -21.94
CA LEU A 713 -2.24 2.43 -22.59
C LEU A 713 -2.69 2.41 -24.05
N ASP A 714 -3.62 3.30 -24.42
CA ASP A 714 -4.05 3.50 -25.79
C ASP A 714 -3.47 4.80 -26.35
N LEU A 715 -2.54 4.66 -27.29
CA LEU A 715 -1.85 5.74 -27.99
C LEU A 715 -2.28 5.85 -29.46
N SER A 716 -3.31 5.12 -29.88
CA SER A 716 -3.73 5.04 -31.28
C SER A 716 -4.08 6.39 -31.92
N HIS A 717 -3.99 6.48 -33.25
CA HIS A 717 -4.30 7.69 -34.04
C HIS A 717 -3.44 8.93 -33.66
N ASN A 718 -2.16 8.73 -33.32
CA ASN A 718 -1.19 9.81 -33.06
C ASN A 718 0.09 9.62 -33.90
N ASP A 719 0.70 10.68 -34.41
CA ASP A 719 1.91 10.57 -35.26
C ASP A 719 3.18 10.37 -34.42
N LEU A 720 3.32 9.20 -33.79
CA LEU A 720 4.43 8.89 -32.89
C LEU A 720 5.70 8.47 -33.62
N GLN A 721 5.56 7.95 -34.84
CA GLN A 721 6.66 7.48 -35.70
C GLN A 721 7.53 6.39 -35.03
N ASP A 722 8.50 5.84 -35.77
CA ASP A 722 9.36 4.78 -35.25
C ASP A 722 10.21 5.25 -34.04
N SER A 723 10.66 6.51 -34.06
CA SER A 723 11.49 7.11 -33.01
C SER A 723 10.74 7.32 -31.69
N GLY A 724 9.45 7.65 -31.74
CA GLY A 724 8.62 7.72 -30.54
C GLY A 724 8.39 6.34 -29.93
N VAL A 725 8.19 5.31 -30.75
CA VAL A 725 8.03 3.93 -30.28
C VAL A 725 9.34 3.37 -29.71
N GLU A 726 10.49 3.72 -30.28
CA GLU A 726 11.81 3.33 -29.73
C GLU A 726 11.99 3.85 -28.28
N LEU A 727 11.67 5.13 -28.03
CA LEU A 727 11.68 5.71 -26.67
C LEU A 727 10.72 5.01 -25.70
N LEU A 728 9.50 4.67 -26.16
CA LEU A 728 8.54 3.90 -25.35
C LEU A 728 9.08 2.50 -25.04
N CYS A 729 9.72 1.83 -26.01
CA CYS A 729 10.30 0.51 -25.82
C CYS A 729 11.38 0.51 -24.73
N ASP A 730 12.21 1.55 -24.64
CA ASP A 730 13.21 1.66 -23.58
C ASP A 730 12.59 1.86 -22.19
N GLY A 731 11.47 2.59 -22.09
CA GLY A 731 10.66 2.64 -20.87
C GLY A 731 10.04 1.28 -20.50
N LEU A 732 9.49 0.56 -21.48
CA LEU A 732 8.86 -0.75 -21.27
C LEU A 732 9.86 -1.86 -20.87
N LYS A 733 11.13 -1.76 -21.29
CA LYS A 733 12.22 -2.64 -20.84
C LYS A 733 12.68 -2.37 -19.40
N SER A 734 12.38 -1.19 -18.85
CA SER A 734 12.78 -0.86 -17.48
C SER A 734 11.91 -1.62 -16.47
N ALA A 735 12.56 -2.37 -15.58
CA ALA A 735 11.85 -3.17 -14.59
C ALA A 735 11.55 -2.35 -13.31
N PRO A 736 10.33 -2.43 -12.73
CA PRO A 736 9.21 -3.31 -13.10
C PRO A 736 8.07 -2.56 -13.83
N CYS A 737 8.11 -2.48 -15.17
CA CYS A 737 6.94 -2.06 -15.94
C CYS A 737 5.81 -3.12 -15.85
N ARG A 738 4.55 -2.67 -15.69
CA ARG A 738 3.36 -3.51 -15.47
C ARG A 738 2.32 -3.44 -16.59
N LEU A 739 2.67 -2.86 -17.74
CA LEU A 739 1.74 -2.68 -18.84
C LEU A 739 1.35 -4.04 -19.44
N GLU A 740 0.04 -4.30 -19.56
CA GLU A 740 -0.53 -5.54 -20.12
C GLU A 740 -1.08 -5.29 -21.53
N THR A 741 -1.70 -4.14 -21.76
CA THR A 741 -2.28 -3.74 -23.05
C THR A 741 -1.64 -2.46 -23.57
N LEU A 742 -1.09 -2.52 -24.78
CA LEU A 742 -0.57 -1.36 -25.52
C LEU A 742 -1.23 -1.27 -26.90
N SER A 743 -1.86 -0.13 -27.19
CA SER A 743 -2.43 0.17 -28.52
C SER A 743 -1.64 1.28 -29.20
N LEU A 744 -1.12 0.98 -30.38
CA LEU A 744 -0.33 1.84 -31.27
C LEU A 744 -0.93 1.82 -32.70
N SER A 745 -2.24 1.61 -32.82
CA SER A 745 -2.94 1.61 -34.12
C SER A 745 -2.86 2.97 -34.80
N LEU A 746 -2.60 3.02 -36.12
CA LEU A 746 -2.44 4.29 -36.87
C LEU A 746 -1.42 5.26 -36.26
N CYS A 747 -0.24 4.76 -35.87
CA CYS A 747 0.82 5.57 -35.24
C CYS A 747 1.96 6.03 -36.18
N GLY A 748 1.81 5.83 -37.48
CA GLY A 748 2.82 6.22 -38.48
C GLY A 748 4.02 5.26 -38.55
N LEU A 749 3.86 4.02 -38.06
CA LEU A 749 4.96 3.07 -37.88
C LEU A 749 5.36 2.33 -39.16
N SER A 750 6.64 2.00 -39.26
CA SER A 750 7.28 1.27 -40.36
C SER A 750 7.93 -0.04 -39.86
N PRO A 751 8.55 -0.87 -40.73
CA PRO A 751 9.24 -2.09 -40.29
C PRO A 751 10.36 -1.84 -39.26
N HIS A 752 10.88 -0.61 -39.16
CA HIS A 752 11.97 -0.27 -38.25
C HIS A 752 11.59 -0.35 -36.76
N CYS A 753 10.33 -0.09 -36.38
CA CYS A 753 9.91 -0.20 -34.99
C CYS A 753 9.81 -1.66 -34.48
N CYS A 754 9.75 -2.63 -35.38
CA CYS A 754 9.51 -4.04 -35.02
C CYS A 754 10.66 -4.66 -34.23
N GLY A 755 11.91 -4.26 -34.44
CA GLY A 755 13.06 -4.73 -33.66
C GLY A 755 12.98 -4.33 -32.18
N PRO A 756 12.83 -3.03 -31.86
CA PRO A 756 12.56 -2.56 -30.51
C PRO A 756 11.35 -3.24 -29.86
N LEU A 757 10.22 -3.35 -30.56
CA LEU A 757 9.00 -4.02 -30.05
C LEU A 757 9.22 -5.51 -29.76
N ALA A 758 9.87 -6.25 -30.66
CA ALA A 758 10.23 -7.67 -30.46
C ALA A 758 11.03 -7.88 -29.17
N SER A 759 11.99 -6.99 -28.88
CA SER A 759 12.78 -7.07 -27.64
C SER A 759 11.93 -6.82 -26.38
N VAL A 760 10.93 -5.92 -26.43
CA VAL A 760 9.99 -5.69 -25.34
C VAL A 760 9.08 -6.89 -25.11
N LEU A 761 8.57 -7.52 -26.17
CA LEU A 761 7.70 -8.71 -26.06
C LEU A 761 8.41 -9.88 -25.35
N SER A 762 9.73 -10.00 -25.48
CA SER A 762 10.53 -11.01 -24.78
C SER A 762 10.81 -10.72 -23.30
N SER A 763 10.54 -9.49 -22.82
CA SER A 763 11.05 -8.98 -21.52
C SER A 763 10.05 -8.17 -20.69
N SER A 764 8.79 -8.07 -21.10
CA SER A 764 7.76 -7.24 -20.46
C SER A 764 6.53 -8.05 -20.02
N SER A 765 5.64 -7.40 -19.26
CA SER A 765 4.34 -7.93 -18.83
C SER A 765 3.22 -7.81 -19.88
N LEU A 766 3.54 -7.36 -21.10
CA LEU A 766 2.52 -7.20 -22.15
C LEU A 766 1.84 -8.54 -22.44
N THR A 767 0.56 -8.48 -22.77
CA THR A 767 -0.27 -9.62 -23.20
C THR A 767 -1.07 -9.27 -24.45
N HIS A 768 -1.33 -7.99 -24.70
CA HIS A 768 -2.07 -7.48 -25.85
C HIS A 768 -1.32 -6.30 -26.48
N LEU A 769 -1.01 -6.41 -27.77
CA LEU A 769 -0.34 -5.35 -28.54
C LEU A 769 -1.09 -5.10 -29.85
N ASP A 770 -1.73 -3.93 -29.99
CA ASP A 770 -2.38 -3.53 -31.23
C ASP A 770 -1.47 -2.63 -32.07
N LEU A 771 -1.00 -3.15 -33.21
CA LEU A 771 -0.22 -2.42 -34.22
C LEU A 771 -1.02 -2.22 -35.52
N SER A 772 -2.34 -2.40 -35.50
CA SER A 772 -3.19 -2.37 -36.68
C SER A 772 -3.03 -1.06 -37.47
N HIS A 773 -3.28 -1.16 -38.78
CA HIS A 773 -3.28 -0.01 -39.69
C HIS A 773 -1.96 0.80 -39.79
N ASN A 774 -0.84 0.28 -39.27
CA ASN A 774 0.51 0.76 -39.57
C ASN A 774 1.10 0.10 -40.83
N ASN A 775 2.22 0.64 -41.35
CA ASN A 775 2.88 0.18 -42.57
C ASN A 775 4.12 -0.71 -42.27
N LEU A 776 3.93 -1.75 -41.46
CA LEU A 776 5.02 -2.62 -40.99
C LEU A 776 5.62 -3.52 -42.07
N GLN A 777 4.97 -3.66 -43.23
CA GLN A 777 5.31 -4.61 -44.29
C GLN A 777 5.38 -6.07 -43.80
N ASP A 778 5.61 -7.03 -44.68
CA ASP A 778 5.66 -8.43 -44.26
C ASP A 778 6.96 -8.75 -43.48
N SER A 779 8.07 -8.07 -43.81
CA SER A 779 9.35 -8.17 -43.09
C SER A 779 9.29 -7.69 -41.63
N GLY A 780 8.50 -6.65 -41.34
CA GLY A 780 8.27 -6.20 -39.95
C GLY A 780 7.36 -7.16 -39.18
N VAL A 781 6.45 -7.87 -39.85
CA VAL A 781 5.59 -8.88 -39.22
C VAL A 781 6.41 -10.15 -38.89
N GLU A 782 7.29 -10.60 -39.79
CA GLU A 782 8.19 -11.74 -39.54
C GLU A 782 9.04 -11.52 -38.28
N LEU A 783 9.58 -10.32 -38.07
CA LEU A 783 10.36 -9.95 -36.87
C LEU A 783 9.56 -10.02 -35.55
N LEU A 784 8.23 -9.89 -35.60
CA LEU A 784 7.36 -9.94 -34.42
C LEU A 784 6.82 -11.36 -34.17
N LEU A 785 6.88 -12.26 -35.15
CA LEU A 785 6.39 -13.64 -35.00
C LEU A 785 7.38 -14.54 -34.24
N ASP A 786 8.68 -14.33 -34.43
CA ASP A 786 9.76 -15.15 -33.82
C ASP A 786 9.78 -15.11 -32.27
N PRO A 787 9.50 -13.96 -31.59
CA PRO A 787 9.40 -13.91 -30.13
C PRO A 787 8.00 -14.15 -29.54
N ALA A 788 6.92 -13.89 -30.30
CA ALA A 788 5.57 -13.77 -29.72
C ALA A 788 4.61 -14.93 -30.06
N GLY A 789 4.77 -15.59 -31.22
CA GLY A 789 3.82 -16.61 -31.69
C GLY A 789 2.42 -16.07 -32.05
N GLU A 790 1.55 -16.95 -32.57
CA GLU A 790 0.25 -16.58 -33.16
C GLU A 790 -0.78 -15.98 -32.17
N GLN A 791 -0.52 -16.00 -30.87
CA GLN A 791 -1.52 -15.64 -29.84
C GLN A 791 -1.73 -14.13 -29.65
N TRP A 792 -0.82 -13.28 -30.13
CA TRP A 792 -0.75 -11.87 -29.72
C TRP A 792 -1.39 -10.88 -30.71
N MET A 793 -1.75 -11.33 -31.91
CA MET A 793 -2.36 -10.48 -32.94
C MET A 793 -3.88 -10.66 -32.95
N VAL A 794 -4.62 -9.61 -32.59
CA VAL A 794 -6.06 -9.55 -32.89
C VAL A 794 -6.23 -9.66 -34.41
N PRO A 795 -6.95 -10.65 -34.96
CA PRO A 795 -7.04 -10.83 -36.40
C PRO A 795 -7.90 -9.71 -37.02
N GLY A 796 -7.25 -8.66 -37.49
CA GLY A 796 -7.85 -7.70 -38.40
C GLY A 796 -8.29 -8.38 -39.71
N LEU A 797 -8.85 -7.59 -40.64
CA LEU A 797 -9.47 -8.05 -41.89
C LEU A 797 -8.61 -9.00 -42.77
N ARG A 798 -7.30 -9.14 -42.52
CA ARG A 798 -6.44 -10.18 -43.12
C ARG A 798 -6.97 -11.62 -42.90
N LYS A 799 -7.67 -11.93 -41.80
CA LYS A 799 -8.29 -13.27 -41.63
C LYS A 799 -9.41 -13.56 -42.65
N TYR A 800 -10.03 -12.52 -43.20
CA TYR A 800 -11.12 -12.60 -44.17
C TYR A 800 -10.71 -12.17 -45.60
N SER A 801 -9.42 -11.88 -45.84
CA SER A 801 -8.95 -11.50 -47.17
C SER A 801 -8.69 -12.74 -48.02
N CYS A 802 -9.69 -13.16 -48.79
CA CYS A 802 -9.50 -14.17 -49.82
C CYS A 802 -8.72 -13.57 -51.01
N GLU A 803 -7.82 -14.34 -51.63
CA GLU A 803 -7.17 -13.92 -52.87
C GLU A 803 -8.19 -13.93 -54.02
N PHE A 804 -8.51 -12.75 -54.55
CA PHE A 804 -9.35 -12.61 -55.74
C PHE A 804 -8.50 -12.67 -57.00
N SER A 805 -8.70 -13.71 -57.82
CA SER A 805 -8.17 -13.77 -59.18
C SER A 805 -9.20 -13.24 -60.18
N LEU A 806 -8.81 -12.25 -60.98
CA LEU A 806 -9.69 -11.64 -61.99
C LEU A 806 -9.73 -12.54 -63.25
N ASP A 807 -10.93 -12.98 -63.66
CA ASP A 807 -11.13 -13.74 -64.91
C ASP A 807 -11.05 -12.81 -66.15
N PRO A 808 -10.05 -12.95 -67.03
CA PRO A 808 -9.94 -12.12 -68.22
C PRO A 808 -11.10 -12.31 -69.22
N ASN A 809 -11.85 -13.41 -69.16
CA ASN A 809 -12.95 -13.69 -70.08
C ASN A 809 -14.24 -12.94 -69.74
N THR A 810 -14.41 -12.47 -68.49
CA THR A 810 -15.60 -11.76 -68.03
C THR A 810 -15.42 -10.23 -68.02
N ALA A 811 -14.23 -9.72 -68.33
CA ALA A 811 -13.92 -8.30 -68.26
C ALA A 811 -14.54 -7.49 -69.43
N HIS A 812 -15.17 -6.37 -69.11
CA HIS A 812 -15.76 -5.45 -70.09
C HIS A 812 -14.69 -4.91 -71.07
N ARG A 813 -14.98 -4.94 -72.38
CA ARG A 813 -14.04 -4.71 -73.51
C ARG A 813 -13.20 -3.42 -73.51
N LYS A 814 -13.46 -2.48 -72.59
CA LYS A 814 -12.70 -1.21 -72.42
C LYS A 814 -11.71 -1.24 -71.24
N LEU A 815 -11.53 -2.42 -70.64
CA LEU A 815 -10.67 -2.68 -69.49
C LEU A 815 -9.57 -3.67 -69.89
N LYS A 816 -8.34 -3.39 -69.47
CA LYS A 816 -7.16 -4.25 -69.68
C LYS A 816 -6.55 -4.61 -68.33
N LEU A 817 -6.41 -5.90 -68.07
CA LEU A 817 -5.77 -6.45 -66.89
C LEU A 817 -4.24 -6.32 -66.95
N SER A 818 -3.60 -6.17 -65.79
CA SER A 818 -2.16 -6.35 -65.60
C SER A 818 -1.77 -7.83 -65.71
N GLU A 819 -0.49 -8.11 -65.95
CA GLU A 819 0.02 -9.47 -66.16
C GLU A 819 -0.12 -10.36 -64.91
N ASP A 820 -0.04 -9.78 -63.72
CA ASP A 820 -0.32 -10.44 -62.43
C ASP A 820 -1.81 -10.70 -62.17
N LYS A 821 -2.71 -10.21 -63.06
CA LYS A 821 -4.18 -10.25 -62.94
C LYS A 821 -4.75 -9.63 -61.66
N ARG A 822 -4.00 -8.75 -60.97
CA ARG A 822 -4.43 -8.08 -59.73
C ARG A 822 -4.92 -6.64 -59.93
N THR A 823 -4.62 -6.00 -61.07
CA THR A 823 -5.07 -4.63 -61.36
C THR A 823 -5.71 -4.49 -62.74
N VAL A 824 -6.60 -3.50 -62.89
CA VAL A 824 -7.35 -3.25 -64.13
C VAL A 824 -7.19 -1.80 -64.54
N THR A 825 -6.79 -1.58 -65.78
CA THR A 825 -6.59 -0.26 -66.38
C THR A 825 -7.59 0.00 -67.50
N ARG A 826 -8.11 1.23 -67.61
CA ARG A 826 -9.09 1.59 -68.65
C ARG A 826 -8.38 2.04 -69.92
N VAL A 827 -8.60 1.33 -71.02
CA VAL A 827 -8.06 1.69 -72.34
C VAL A 827 -9.06 2.60 -73.06
N ARG A 828 -8.57 3.70 -73.65
CA ARG A 828 -9.35 4.51 -74.59
C ARG A 828 -8.93 4.12 -76.00
N GLU A 829 -9.85 3.53 -76.77
CA GLU A 829 -9.69 3.40 -78.22
C GLU A 829 -9.68 4.80 -78.84
N LYS A 830 -8.66 5.09 -79.66
CA LYS A 830 -8.71 6.23 -80.59
C LYS A 830 -9.56 5.80 -81.78
N GLN A 831 -10.81 6.27 -81.86
CA GLN A 831 -11.57 6.21 -83.11
C GLN A 831 -10.87 7.11 -84.15
N GLN A 832 -10.69 6.58 -85.35
CA GLN A 832 -10.56 7.42 -86.55
C GLN A 832 -11.97 7.88 -86.96
N ASP A 833 -12.07 9.06 -87.54
CA ASP A 833 -13.35 9.72 -87.80
C ASP A 833 -14.29 8.95 -88.73
N THR A 834 -15.56 8.85 -88.33
CA THR A 834 -16.69 9.14 -89.23
C THR A 834 -17.96 9.36 -88.39
N ASP A 835 -18.77 10.35 -88.78
CA ASP A 835 -20.01 10.70 -88.11
C ASP A 835 -21.02 9.55 -88.08
N LEU A 836 -21.50 9.21 -86.88
CA LEU A 836 -22.92 8.92 -86.58
C LEU A 836 -23.08 8.76 -85.05
N SER A 837 -24.19 9.26 -84.52
CA SER A 837 -24.41 9.44 -83.07
C SER A 837 -24.58 8.13 -82.30
N PHE A 838 -23.48 7.57 -81.81
CA PHE A 838 -23.49 6.59 -80.72
C PHE A 838 -23.06 7.25 -79.40
N SER A 839 -23.89 7.09 -78.38
CA SER A 839 -23.56 7.55 -77.03
C SER A 839 -22.31 6.83 -76.52
N SER A 840 -21.17 7.53 -76.48
CA SER A 840 -19.98 7.01 -75.83
C SER A 840 -20.27 6.92 -74.33
N SER A 841 -20.71 5.75 -73.86
CA SER A 841 -21.04 5.51 -72.46
C SER A 841 -19.82 5.80 -71.58
N ARG A 842 -19.85 6.95 -70.92
CA ARG A 842 -19.06 7.19 -69.71
C ARG A 842 -19.79 6.41 -68.62
N LEU A 843 -19.05 5.56 -67.90
CA LEU A 843 -19.56 4.87 -66.72
C LEU A 843 -20.20 5.91 -65.79
N SER A 844 -21.35 5.59 -65.22
CA SER A 844 -22.22 6.57 -64.53
C SER A 844 -21.63 7.11 -63.23
N GLY A 845 -20.55 6.48 -62.75
CA GLY A 845 -19.99 6.68 -61.41
C GLY A 845 -20.71 5.87 -60.32
N ARG A 846 -21.78 5.13 -60.68
CA ARG A 846 -22.52 4.26 -59.77
C ARG A 846 -22.24 2.80 -60.13
N VAL A 847 -21.62 2.09 -59.19
CA VAL A 847 -21.31 0.67 -59.33
C VAL A 847 -22.25 -0.14 -58.44
N SER A 848 -22.87 -1.17 -59.00
CA SER A 848 -23.59 -2.21 -58.26
C SER A 848 -22.69 -3.44 -58.14
N VAL A 849 -22.79 -4.14 -57.01
CA VAL A 849 -22.00 -5.34 -56.70
C VAL A 849 -22.94 -6.45 -56.24
N LEU A 850 -22.82 -7.62 -56.86
CA LEU A 850 -23.58 -8.83 -56.57
C LEU A 850 -22.61 -9.89 -56.04
N LEU A 851 -22.83 -10.35 -54.81
CA LEU A 851 -22.16 -11.53 -54.25
C LEU A 851 -23.14 -12.71 -54.33
N ASP A 852 -22.75 -13.74 -55.09
CA ASP A 852 -23.38 -15.06 -55.04
C ASP A 852 -22.48 -15.98 -54.20
N SER A 853 -22.91 -16.24 -52.96
CA SER A 853 -22.17 -17.06 -52.00
C SER A 853 -22.26 -18.56 -52.28
N GLU A 854 -23.29 -19.03 -52.99
CA GLU A 854 -23.43 -20.45 -53.35
C GLU A 854 -22.58 -20.79 -54.58
N ALA A 855 -22.54 -19.88 -55.57
CA ALA A 855 -21.70 -20.02 -56.75
C ALA A 855 -20.24 -19.55 -56.55
N GLY A 856 -19.91 -18.93 -55.41
CA GLY A 856 -18.56 -18.41 -55.13
C GLY A 856 -18.15 -17.27 -56.08
N SER A 857 -19.07 -16.36 -56.42
CA SER A 857 -18.82 -15.32 -57.42
C SER A 857 -19.19 -13.91 -56.97
N LEU A 858 -18.38 -12.93 -57.36
CA LEU A 858 -18.55 -11.51 -57.07
C LEU A 858 -18.58 -10.73 -58.39
N SER A 859 -19.75 -10.21 -58.75
CA SER A 859 -20.02 -9.55 -60.03
C SER A 859 -20.24 -8.04 -59.88
N PHE A 860 -19.60 -7.24 -60.73
CA PHE A 860 -19.65 -5.78 -60.73
C PHE A 860 -20.41 -5.29 -61.97
N TYR A 861 -21.27 -4.28 -61.79
CA TYR A 861 -22.09 -3.67 -62.84
C TYR A 861 -22.06 -2.14 -62.78
N ASP A 862 -22.01 -1.46 -63.92
CA ASP A 862 -22.24 -0.02 -64.01
C ASP A 862 -23.74 0.24 -64.18
N VAL A 863 -24.28 1.10 -63.34
CA VAL A 863 -25.71 1.40 -63.29
C VAL A 863 -25.98 2.61 -64.17
N GLY A 864 -26.56 2.38 -65.35
CA GLY A 864 -26.95 3.46 -66.27
C GLY A 864 -27.90 4.47 -65.62
N SER A 865 -27.94 5.69 -66.16
CA SER A 865 -28.86 6.74 -65.68
C SER A 865 -30.35 6.38 -65.88
N ASP A 866 -30.63 5.39 -66.73
CA ASP A 866 -31.92 4.74 -66.98
C ASP A 866 -32.20 3.54 -66.03
N GLY A 867 -31.29 3.25 -65.09
CA GLY A 867 -31.36 2.10 -64.19
C GLY A 867 -30.88 0.79 -64.80
N LYS A 868 -30.42 0.78 -66.06
CA LYS A 868 -29.99 -0.44 -66.75
C LYS A 868 -28.61 -0.88 -66.26
N LEU A 869 -28.51 -2.11 -65.79
CA LEU A 869 -27.23 -2.70 -65.38
C LEU A 869 -26.43 -3.13 -66.60
N SER A 870 -25.19 -2.65 -66.69
CA SER A 870 -24.19 -3.13 -67.66
C SER A 870 -23.08 -3.85 -66.92
N HIS A 871 -22.83 -5.12 -67.28
CA HIS A 871 -21.83 -5.95 -66.60
C HIS A 871 -20.41 -5.41 -66.87
N ILE A 872 -19.64 -5.26 -65.79
CA ILE A 872 -18.25 -4.79 -65.83
C ILE A 872 -17.30 -5.99 -65.77
N HIS A 873 -17.49 -6.88 -64.80
CA HIS A 873 -16.59 -8.00 -64.51
C HIS A 873 -17.22 -8.97 -63.50
N THR A 874 -16.82 -10.25 -63.51
CA THR A 874 -17.09 -11.21 -62.44
C THR A 874 -15.78 -11.86 -61.99
N SER A 875 -15.51 -11.79 -60.69
CA SER A 875 -14.40 -12.48 -60.02
C SER A 875 -14.94 -13.70 -59.30
N SER A 876 -14.24 -14.84 -59.38
CA SER A 876 -14.59 -16.06 -58.65
C SER A 876 -13.66 -16.28 -57.46
N CYS A 877 -14.18 -16.85 -56.38
CA CYS A 877 -13.42 -17.17 -55.18
C CYS A 877 -14.10 -18.30 -54.39
N SER A 878 -13.31 -19.11 -53.70
CA SER A 878 -13.82 -20.20 -52.85
C SER A 878 -13.78 -19.78 -51.38
N PHE A 879 -14.93 -19.80 -50.72
CA PHE A 879 -15.07 -19.37 -49.32
C PHE A 879 -15.20 -20.59 -48.41
N THR A 880 -14.48 -20.59 -47.28
CA THR A 880 -14.54 -21.66 -46.27
C THR A 880 -15.61 -21.43 -45.20
N GLU A 881 -16.14 -20.21 -45.10
CA GLU A 881 -17.14 -19.77 -44.11
C GLU A 881 -18.14 -18.78 -44.75
N PRO A 882 -19.33 -18.55 -44.14
CA PRO A 882 -20.31 -17.59 -44.66
C PRO A 882 -19.79 -16.14 -44.64
N LEU A 883 -19.88 -15.46 -45.78
CA LEU A 883 -19.44 -14.06 -45.91
C LEU A 883 -20.52 -13.04 -45.54
N PHE A 884 -20.09 -11.95 -44.89
CA PHE A 884 -20.89 -10.76 -44.62
C PHE A 884 -20.34 -9.56 -45.41
N PRO A 885 -21.15 -8.88 -46.24
CA PRO A 885 -20.67 -7.75 -47.04
C PRO A 885 -20.47 -6.49 -46.19
N GLY A 886 -19.21 -6.07 -46.03
CA GLY A 886 -18.83 -4.81 -45.40
C GLY A 886 -18.42 -3.75 -46.43
N PHE A 887 -18.87 -2.50 -46.24
CA PHE A 887 -18.52 -1.36 -47.09
C PHE A 887 -17.88 -0.24 -46.27
N ARG A 888 -16.78 0.35 -46.75
CA ARG A 888 -16.16 1.56 -46.18
C ARG A 888 -16.20 2.67 -47.23
N LEU A 889 -16.81 3.81 -46.86
CA LEU A 889 -16.81 5.03 -47.67
C LEU A 889 -15.67 5.94 -47.20
N TRP A 890 -14.92 6.49 -48.15
CA TRP A 890 -13.67 7.23 -47.87
C TRP A 890 -13.82 8.76 -47.92
N ASP A 891 -14.94 9.26 -48.49
CA ASP A 891 -15.26 10.70 -48.56
C ASP A 891 -16.69 10.95 -48.03
N GLU A 892 -16.93 12.15 -47.49
CA GLU A 892 -18.28 12.61 -47.15
C GLU A 892 -19.18 12.76 -48.40
N GLY A 893 -20.48 12.50 -48.25
CA GLY A 893 -21.49 12.69 -49.30
C GLY A 893 -21.71 11.52 -50.27
N ARG A 894 -21.05 10.37 -50.06
CA ARG A 894 -21.36 9.12 -50.78
C ARG A 894 -22.39 8.27 -50.00
N PHE A 895 -23.16 7.44 -50.71
CA PHE A 895 -24.22 6.61 -50.13
C PHE A 895 -24.17 5.18 -50.68
N VAL A 896 -24.54 4.20 -49.85
CA VAL A 896 -24.72 2.78 -50.24
C VAL A 896 -26.15 2.37 -49.91
N SER A 897 -26.80 1.65 -50.82
CA SER A 897 -28.13 1.07 -50.61
C SER A 897 -28.11 -0.43 -50.92
N VAL A 898 -28.67 -1.23 -50.01
CA VAL A 898 -28.88 -2.67 -50.22
C VAL A 898 -30.24 -2.88 -50.88
N VAL A 899 -30.29 -3.68 -51.94
CA VAL A 899 -31.51 -3.91 -52.74
C VAL A 899 -31.70 -5.41 -52.98
N ASP A 900 -32.89 -5.92 -52.70
CA ASP A 900 -33.27 -7.31 -52.99
C ASP A 900 -33.47 -7.52 -54.51
N LEU A 901 -32.67 -8.41 -55.11
CA LEU A 901 -32.67 -8.64 -56.56
C LEU A 901 -34.00 -9.15 -57.11
N ARG A 902 -34.89 -9.70 -56.28
CA ARG A 902 -36.23 -10.18 -56.70
C ARG A 902 -37.13 -9.08 -57.26
N ARG A 903 -36.72 -7.80 -57.17
CA ARG A 903 -37.42 -6.64 -57.76
C ARG A 903 -36.65 -5.94 -58.90
N ALA A 904 -35.43 -6.37 -59.24
CA ALA A 904 -34.52 -5.60 -60.10
C ALA A 904 -34.25 -6.21 -61.49
N LEU A 905 -34.59 -7.49 -61.72
CA LEU A 905 -34.39 -8.17 -63.00
C LEU A 905 -35.73 -8.50 -63.68
N PRO A 906 -35.92 -8.19 -64.98
CA PRO A 906 -37.02 -8.75 -65.75
C PRO A 906 -36.82 -10.26 -65.91
N ALA A 907 -37.90 -11.04 -65.75
CA ALA A 907 -37.82 -12.49 -65.66
C ALA A 907 -37.20 -13.15 -66.92
N GLY A 908 -36.13 -13.89 -66.69
CA GLY A 908 -35.50 -14.83 -67.62
C GLY A 908 -34.80 -15.92 -66.81
N PRO A 909 -34.75 -17.18 -67.28
CA PRO A 909 -34.17 -18.29 -66.52
C PRO A 909 -32.65 -18.19 -66.45
N LEU A 910 -32.10 -18.58 -65.29
CA LEU A 910 -30.70 -18.98 -65.11
C LEU A 910 -30.50 -20.41 -65.62
#